data_AF-A0A847M492-F1
#
_entry.id   AF-A0A847M492-F1
#
_cell.length_a   1.000
_cell.length_b   1.000
_cell.length_c   1.000
_cell.angle_alpha   90.00
_cell.angle_beta   90.00
_cell.angle_gamma   90.00
#
_symmetry.space_group_name_H-M   'P 1'
#
loop_
_entity.id
_entity.type
_entity.pdbx_description
1 polymer ?
#
loop_
_entity_poly.entity_id
_entity_poly.type
_entity_poly.pdbx_seq_one_letter_code
_entity_poly.pdbx_strand_id
1 'polypeptide(L)'
;MQGGRHTITIGFLAARLDEPYQHSVWSGAVEEAEKLGISLVFFGGQRLGSPVGYESLDNIAFNLAARSGLAALAVMTNVIGTYLTQKDLLEFVKGLKKVPLVSIGVEIPGIPSVTIDNTGGMGAIVDHLVQIHGRRRFLFLAGPENHSESLAREAEFNDRLFSLLGKGAVVRIEHCNFQETEAWETTSRLFSQGIPFDAIVAANDLMAMGALRALAEAGVRVPEDVSVTGFDDTDDSRFSIPPLTTIRQGTYALGQQAIRSLAINLGILPKERLVTHRAPVTFIIRESCGCSSASTEGSEDIHQSKQESSDVAKAAEPLAQLKNEVNAALFRGRNPATLQYRHFSPALMDKAQLIIAEGIARYQAALRRSVERRSAVLREIEASLVTSFSLPDILSAVARGTRSLGISSCYLVLFESKGITPEWARLLLASEGNKTRILAPYGIRFRTLELLPGGFPDTWNFYVVEPLRFGEERLGYLVCTADSEDRQIFEALRDQVSRAIKGAQLMAAERDRERYLEQQVRLRTQELSTTNEQLREEIERRRTLERELLDISNDIMASIGRDIHDDLCQNIAGIGLMAAKLEGSLRRQSCPGMEHAAKSAAEIATAASRTASQAKGIARGLYPAELEAKGLVAAVQELVQSARSRYNGTIALEISPGFTLKNSEKALHLYRIIQEALNNAVVHAKASLIVVSLLSDRESVEVSVADNGIGFDLQKVQMNGLGLRILKYRSSVIGGELKIRSLEPGCCVSCRVAR
;
A
#
# COMPACT_ATOMS: atom_id res chain seq x y z
N MET A 1 -49.21 -26.69 -15.40
CA MET A 1 -48.27 -25.72 -15.99
C MET A 1 -48.67 -24.32 -15.52
N GLN A 2 -48.14 -23.87 -14.38
CA GLN A 2 -48.21 -22.46 -13.96
C GLN A 2 -46.93 -21.79 -14.48
N GLY A 3 -47.04 -20.95 -15.49
CA GLY A 3 -45.91 -20.15 -15.96
C GLY A 3 -45.55 -19.14 -14.87
N GLY A 4 -44.36 -19.27 -14.28
CA GLY A 4 -43.85 -18.32 -13.31
C GLY A 4 -43.77 -16.93 -13.95
N ARG A 5 -44.52 -15.97 -13.41
CA ARG A 5 -44.33 -14.56 -13.77
C ARG A 5 -43.02 -14.12 -13.13
N HIS A 6 -42.00 -13.86 -13.95
CA HIS A 6 -40.81 -13.13 -13.51
C HIS A 6 -41.22 -11.78 -12.93
N THR A 7 -40.70 -11.45 -11.75
CA THR A 7 -41.00 -10.18 -11.08
C THR A 7 -40.31 -9.05 -11.82
N ILE A 8 -41.08 -8.02 -12.20
CA ILE A 8 -40.55 -6.84 -12.89
C ILE A 8 -39.66 -6.07 -11.93
N THR A 9 -38.45 -5.73 -12.37
CA THR A 9 -37.47 -4.99 -11.57
C THR A 9 -37.14 -3.66 -12.23
N ILE A 10 -37.28 -2.56 -11.49
CA ILE A 10 -37.00 -1.19 -11.93
C ILE A 10 -35.79 -0.65 -11.16
N GLY A 11 -34.86 0.00 -11.88
CA GLY A 11 -33.75 0.71 -11.25
C GLY A 11 -34.15 2.12 -10.81
N PHE A 12 -33.71 2.55 -9.64
CA PHE A 12 -33.87 3.90 -9.14
C PHE A 12 -32.49 4.52 -8.95
N LEU A 13 -32.17 5.55 -9.72
CA LEU A 13 -30.87 6.21 -9.72
C LEU A 13 -30.97 7.51 -8.94
N ALA A 14 -30.14 7.63 -7.89
CA ALA A 14 -29.96 8.86 -7.12
C ALA A 14 -28.52 8.93 -6.58
N ALA A 15 -28.17 10.01 -5.88
CA ALA A 15 -26.85 10.12 -5.28
C ALA A 15 -26.78 9.33 -3.96
N ARG A 16 -27.65 9.65 -3.01
CA ARG A 16 -27.50 9.20 -1.63
C ARG A 16 -28.85 8.88 -1.00
N LEU A 17 -28.98 7.69 -0.41
CA LEU A 17 -30.22 7.22 0.21
C LEU A 17 -30.47 7.87 1.59
N ASP A 18 -29.42 8.35 2.24
CA ASP A 18 -29.49 8.96 3.57
C ASP A 18 -29.88 10.44 3.56
N GLU A 19 -29.82 11.12 2.40
CA GLU A 19 -30.28 12.50 2.27
C GLU A 19 -31.82 12.59 2.35
N PRO A 20 -32.40 13.45 3.23
CA PRO A 20 -33.84 13.49 3.50
C PRO A 20 -34.73 13.67 2.26
N TYR A 21 -34.35 14.57 1.36
CA TYR A 21 -35.09 14.83 0.12
C TYR A 21 -35.18 13.57 -0.76
N GLN A 22 -34.03 12.94 -1.02
CA GLN A 22 -33.92 11.74 -1.86
C GLN A 22 -34.68 10.56 -1.25
N HIS A 23 -34.55 10.39 0.07
CA HIS A 23 -35.25 9.36 0.81
C HIS A 23 -36.78 9.51 0.74
N SER A 24 -37.31 10.74 0.82
CA SER A 24 -38.76 10.96 0.72
C SER A 24 -39.31 10.52 -0.64
N VAL A 25 -38.59 10.85 -1.73
CA VAL A 25 -38.93 10.40 -3.09
C VAL A 25 -38.82 8.88 -3.20
N TRP A 26 -37.73 8.28 -2.71
CA TRP A 26 -37.56 6.82 -2.67
C TRP A 26 -38.69 6.13 -1.91
N SER A 27 -39.09 6.65 -0.74
CA SER A 27 -40.17 6.09 0.08
C SER A 27 -41.52 6.09 -0.65
N GLY A 28 -41.79 7.15 -1.41
CA GLY A 28 -42.98 7.21 -2.27
C GLY A 28 -42.92 6.20 -3.42
N ALA A 29 -41.75 6.02 -4.02
CA ALA A 29 -41.53 5.02 -5.07
C ALA A 29 -41.71 3.59 -4.52
N VAL A 30 -41.14 3.30 -3.36
CA VAL A 30 -41.27 2.03 -2.62
C VAL A 30 -42.74 1.69 -2.39
N GLU A 31 -43.52 2.60 -1.79
CA GLU A 31 -44.94 2.34 -1.49
C GLU A 31 -45.75 2.04 -2.76
N GLU A 32 -45.51 2.77 -3.85
CA GLU A 32 -46.22 2.54 -5.11
C GLU A 32 -45.79 1.25 -5.80
N ALA A 33 -44.49 0.92 -5.76
CA ALA A 33 -43.96 -0.31 -6.31
C ALA A 33 -44.48 -1.54 -5.54
N GLU A 34 -44.66 -1.43 -4.22
CA GLU A 34 -45.28 -2.46 -3.37
C GLU A 34 -46.72 -2.73 -3.79
N LYS A 35 -47.54 -1.70 -3.98
CA LYS A 35 -48.93 -1.85 -4.46
C LYS A 35 -49.02 -2.56 -5.81
N LEU A 36 -48.02 -2.39 -6.66
CA LEU A 36 -47.97 -2.93 -8.02
C LEU A 36 -47.22 -4.28 -8.11
N GLY A 37 -46.62 -4.77 -7.03
CA GLY A 37 -45.79 -5.97 -7.02
C GLY A 37 -44.52 -5.86 -7.88
N ILE A 38 -43.93 -4.66 -7.95
CA ILE A 38 -42.71 -4.37 -8.70
C ILE A 38 -41.52 -4.29 -7.74
N SER A 39 -40.43 -4.99 -8.04
CA SER A 39 -39.17 -4.86 -7.28
C SER A 39 -38.43 -3.58 -7.67
N LEU A 40 -37.81 -2.90 -6.71
CA LEU A 40 -36.93 -1.75 -6.99
C LEU A 40 -35.48 -2.05 -6.61
N VAL A 41 -34.55 -1.45 -7.35
CA VAL A 41 -33.12 -1.50 -7.06
C VAL A 41 -32.60 -0.07 -7.00
N PHE A 42 -32.21 0.39 -5.83
CA PHE A 42 -31.56 1.68 -5.63
C PHE A 42 -30.09 1.58 -6.05
N PHE A 43 -29.67 2.42 -6.98
CA PHE A 43 -28.28 2.56 -7.41
C PHE A 43 -27.72 3.86 -6.83
N GLY A 44 -26.98 3.74 -5.73
CA GLY A 44 -26.30 4.87 -5.09
C GLY A 44 -25.04 5.24 -5.86
N GLY A 45 -25.08 6.37 -6.57
CA GLY A 45 -23.91 6.99 -7.17
C GLY A 45 -23.52 8.26 -6.44
N GLN A 46 -23.06 9.27 -7.18
CA GLN A 46 -22.81 10.61 -6.67
C GLN A 46 -23.26 11.64 -7.72
N ARG A 47 -23.23 12.92 -7.34
CA ARG A 47 -23.54 14.02 -8.25
C ARG A 47 -22.52 14.03 -9.39
N LEU A 48 -22.99 13.97 -10.64
CA LEU A 48 -22.11 13.99 -11.81
C LEU A 48 -21.43 15.35 -11.91
N GLY A 49 -20.14 15.35 -12.24
CA GLY A 49 -19.35 16.59 -12.29
C GLY A 49 -18.99 17.17 -10.93
N SER A 50 -19.21 16.44 -9.83
CA SER A 50 -18.79 16.87 -8.49
C SER A 50 -17.30 17.25 -8.45
N PRO A 51 -16.94 18.37 -7.78
CA PRO A 51 -15.54 18.76 -7.61
C PRO A 51 -14.74 17.77 -6.74
N VAL A 52 -15.42 16.87 -6.03
CA VAL A 52 -14.79 15.84 -5.21
C VAL A 52 -14.44 14.62 -6.08
N GLY A 53 -13.19 14.55 -6.53
CA GLY A 53 -12.78 13.60 -7.59
C GLY A 53 -13.11 12.11 -7.34
N TYR A 54 -13.03 11.63 -6.10
CA TYR A 54 -13.28 10.21 -5.79
C TYR A 54 -14.77 9.83 -5.78
N GLU A 55 -15.69 10.79 -5.64
CA GLU A 55 -17.14 10.56 -5.73
C GLU A 55 -17.53 10.00 -7.11
N SER A 56 -16.78 10.37 -8.15
CA SER A 56 -17.02 9.88 -9.51
C SER A 56 -16.88 8.36 -9.67
N LEU A 57 -16.21 7.68 -8.73
CA LEU A 57 -16.03 6.23 -8.77
C LEU A 57 -17.32 5.48 -8.47
N ASP A 58 -18.20 6.06 -7.63
CA ASP A 58 -19.48 5.48 -7.24
C ASP A 58 -20.47 5.49 -8.42
N ASN A 59 -20.27 6.39 -9.40
CA ASN A 59 -21.10 6.48 -10.61
C ASN A 59 -21.00 5.25 -11.53
N ILE A 60 -20.14 4.27 -11.21
CA ILE A 60 -20.25 2.93 -11.82
C ILE A 60 -21.63 2.30 -11.57
N ALA A 61 -22.31 2.62 -10.46
CA ALA A 61 -23.68 2.18 -10.19
C ALA A 61 -24.63 2.56 -11.34
N PHE A 62 -24.53 3.78 -11.87
CA PHE A 62 -25.36 4.24 -12.99
C PHE A 62 -25.04 3.48 -14.29
N ASN A 63 -23.76 3.18 -14.52
CA ASN A 63 -23.33 2.39 -15.68
C ASN A 63 -23.83 0.93 -15.58
N LEU A 64 -23.81 0.34 -14.39
CA LEU A 64 -24.35 -0.99 -14.12
C LEU A 64 -25.85 -1.01 -14.39
N ALA A 65 -26.61 -0.04 -13.85
CA ALA A 65 -28.04 0.10 -14.09
C ALA A 65 -28.36 0.22 -15.59
N ALA A 66 -27.66 1.09 -16.31
CA ALA A 66 -27.88 1.36 -17.74
C ALA A 66 -27.64 0.14 -18.65
N ARG A 67 -26.78 -0.79 -18.24
CA ARG A 67 -26.42 -1.99 -19.01
C ARG A 67 -27.15 -3.25 -18.54
N SER A 68 -27.80 -3.17 -17.39
CA SER A 68 -28.43 -4.33 -16.78
C SER A 68 -29.78 -4.69 -17.42
N GLY A 69 -30.24 -5.91 -17.19
CA GLY A 69 -31.54 -6.41 -17.68
C GLY A 69 -32.77 -5.82 -16.98
N LEU A 70 -32.69 -4.60 -16.43
CA LEU A 70 -33.79 -3.92 -15.75
C LEU A 70 -34.90 -3.52 -16.74
N ALA A 71 -36.15 -3.55 -16.28
CA ALA A 71 -37.30 -3.23 -17.13
C ALA A 71 -37.40 -1.73 -17.42
N ALA A 72 -37.07 -0.88 -16.45
CA ALA A 72 -37.10 0.56 -16.56
C ALA A 72 -36.17 1.24 -15.54
N LEU A 73 -35.92 2.54 -15.72
CA LEU A 73 -35.15 3.38 -14.80
C LEU A 73 -35.95 4.63 -14.36
N ALA A 74 -36.02 4.85 -13.05
CA ALA A 74 -36.41 6.13 -12.47
C ALA A 74 -35.13 6.90 -12.11
N VAL A 75 -34.96 8.10 -12.66
CA VAL A 75 -33.70 8.86 -12.53
C VAL A 75 -33.99 10.19 -11.85
N MET A 76 -33.41 10.41 -10.67
CA MET A 76 -33.43 11.71 -9.98
C MET A 76 -32.46 12.68 -10.68
N THR A 77 -32.90 13.24 -11.79
CA THR A 77 -32.07 14.07 -12.68
C THR A 77 -31.70 15.41 -12.05
N ASN A 78 -32.55 15.96 -11.17
CA ASN A 78 -32.23 17.18 -10.42
C ASN A 78 -31.06 16.95 -9.44
N VAL A 79 -31.02 15.78 -8.80
CA VAL A 79 -29.95 15.42 -7.86
C VAL A 79 -28.69 14.98 -8.60
N ILE A 80 -28.79 14.03 -9.52
CA ILE A 80 -27.61 13.50 -10.21
C ILE A 80 -26.95 14.57 -11.07
N GLY A 81 -27.76 15.45 -11.67
CA GLY A 81 -27.32 16.54 -12.53
C GLY A 81 -26.92 17.82 -11.81
N THR A 82 -26.72 17.82 -10.49
CA THR A 82 -26.51 19.06 -9.70
C THR A 82 -25.41 19.98 -10.26
N TYR A 83 -24.30 19.42 -10.76
CA TYR A 83 -23.19 20.19 -11.33
C TYR A 83 -23.12 20.14 -12.86
N LEU A 84 -24.11 19.56 -13.52
CA LEU A 84 -24.13 19.46 -14.97
C LEU A 84 -24.84 20.64 -15.61
N THR A 85 -24.37 21.04 -16.79
CA THR A 85 -25.17 21.91 -17.65
C THR A 85 -26.38 21.15 -18.18
N GLN A 86 -27.41 21.87 -18.64
CA GLN A 86 -28.57 21.23 -19.28
C GLN A 86 -28.16 20.34 -20.47
N LYS A 87 -27.12 20.75 -21.22
CA LYS A 87 -26.60 19.97 -22.34
C LYS A 87 -25.96 18.67 -21.86
N ASP A 88 -25.12 18.71 -20.84
CA ASP A 88 -24.41 17.53 -20.33
C ASP A 88 -25.37 16.55 -19.66
N LEU A 89 -26.38 17.05 -18.94
CA LEU A 89 -27.44 16.23 -18.37
C LEU A 89 -28.24 15.50 -19.48
N LEU A 90 -28.55 16.20 -20.58
CA LEU A 90 -29.20 15.58 -21.74
C LEU A 90 -28.33 14.50 -22.38
N GLU A 91 -27.02 14.69 -22.46
CA GLU A 91 -26.09 13.67 -22.96
C GLU A 91 -26.03 12.45 -22.04
N PHE A 92 -25.96 12.65 -20.72
CA PHE A 92 -26.03 11.57 -19.73
C PHE A 92 -27.31 10.76 -19.88
N VAL A 93 -28.47 11.41 -19.87
CA VAL A 93 -29.77 10.72 -19.99
C VAL A 93 -29.93 10.04 -21.36
N LYS A 94 -29.39 10.62 -22.44
CA LYS A 94 -29.32 9.94 -23.75
C LYS A 94 -28.54 8.64 -23.70
N GLY A 95 -27.47 8.58 -22.89
CA GLY A 95 -26.70 7.36 -22.64
C GLY A 95 -27.53 6.23 -22.01
N LEU A 96 -28.60 6.58 -21.28
CA LEU A 96 -29.51 5.64 -20.62
C LEU A 96 -30.68 5.15 -21.50
N LYS A 97 -30.93 5.78 -22.65
CA LYS A 97 -32.14 5.56 -23.49
C LYS A 97 -32.37 4.14 -23.99
N LYS A 98 -31.41 3.23 -23.84
CA LYS A 98 -31.60 1.81 -24.17
C LYS A 98 -32.59 1.12 -23.22
N VAL A 99 -32.84 1.72 -22.06
CA VAL A 99 -33.82 1.27 -21.07
C VAL A 99 -34.93 2.33 -20.98
N PRO A 100 -36.22 1.95 -20.95
CA PRO A 100 -37.32 2.88 -20.69
C PRO A 100 -37.05 3.65 -19.39
N LEU A 101 -37.20 4.98 -19.39
CA LEU A 101 -36.89 5.77 -18.21
C LEU A 101 -37.84 6.94 -17.98
N VAL A 102 -37.92 7.37 -16.73
CA VAL A 102 -38.62 8.58 -16.28
C VAL A 102 -37.61 9.51 -15.59
N SER A 103 -37.70 10.80 -15.92
CA SER A 103 -36.94 11.85 -15.24
C SER A 103 -37.70 12.36 -14.03
N ILE A 104 -37.03 12.54 -12.89
CA ILE A 104 -37.60 13.10 -11.66
C ILE A 104 -36.89 14.43 -11.37
N GLY A 105 -37.68 15.50 -11.25
CA GLY A 105 -37.23 16.84 -10.89
C GLY A 105 -36.93 17.74 -12.09
N VAL A 106 -36.33 17.21 -13.17
CA VAL A 106 -36.03 17.99 -14.39
C VAL A 106 -36.88 17.52 -15.57
N GLU A 107 -37.47 18.45 -16.31
CA GLU A 107 -38.16 18.16 -17.56
C GLU A 107 -37.14 17.89 -18.70
N ILE A 108 -37.20 16.70 -19.27
CA ILE A 108 -36.29 16.27 -20.33
C ILE A 108 -37.06 16.04 -21.64
N PRO A 109 -36.77 16.78 -22.73
CA PRO A 109 -37.47 16.63 -23.99
C PRO A 109 -37.48 15.19 -24.53
N GLY A 110 -38.67 14.69 -24.82
CA GLY A 110 -38.89 13.34 -25.36
C GLY A 110 -38.78 12.21 -24.32
N ILE A 111 -38.74 12.55 -23.02
CA ILE A 111 -38.69 11.58 -21.93
C ILE A 111 -39.80 11.93 -20.92
N PRO A 112 -40.62 10.96 -20.48
CA PRO A 112 -41.58 11.18 -19.40
C PRO A 112 -40.89 11.82 -18.19
N SER A 113 -41.43 12.92 -17.69
CA SER A 113 -40.83 13.69 -16.60
C SER A 113 -41.87 13.99 -15.53
N VAL A 114 -41.51 13.77 -14.26
CA VAL A 114 -42.31 14.14 -13.10
C VAL A 114 -41.59 15.28 -12.39
N THR A 115 -42.25 16.42 -12.24
CA THR A 115 -41.64 17.63 -11.69
C THR A 115 -42.52 18.23 -10.59
N ILE A 116 -41.99 19.18 -9.83
CA ILE A 116 -42.74 19.92 -8.81
C ILE A 116 -43.18 21.25 -9.43
N ASP A 117 -44.40 21.68 -9.13
CA ASP A 117 -44.78 23.06 -9.41
C ASP A 117 -44.14 23.96 -8.36
N ASN A 118 -42.96 24.48 -8.66
CA ASN A 118 -42.29 25.42 -7.75
C ASN A 118 -42.98 26.79 -7.72
N THR A 119 -43.92 27.06 -8.64
CA THR A 119 -44.55 28.37 -8.81
C THR A 119 -45.29 28.81 -7.55
N GLY A 120 -44.98 30.02 -7.07
CA GLY A 120 -45.66 30.67 -5.96
C GLY A 120 -45.04 30.35 -4.59
N GLY A 121 -44.13 29.38 -4.51
CA GLY A 121 -43.47 29.01 -3.25
C GLY A 121 -42.55 30.10 -2.73
N MET A 122 -41.63 30.59 -3.58
CA MET A 122 -40.73 31.68 -3.20
C MET A 122 -41.48 33.00 -3.06
N GLY A 123 -42.51 33.21 -3.89
CA GLY A 123 -43.37 34.37 -3.80
C GLY A 123 -44.07 34.48 -2.44
N ALA A 124 -44.58 33.36 -1.91
CA ALA A 124 -45.23 33.31 -0.60
C ALA A 124 -44.26 33.65 0.55
N ILE A 125 -43.02 33.17 0.50
CA ILE A 125 -41.97 33.54 1.47
C ILE A 125 -41.72 35.05 1.44
N VAL A 126 -41.53 35.61 0.23
CA VAL A 126 -41.24 37.03 0.06
C VAL A 126 -42.39 37.89 0.56
N ASP A 127 -43.63 37.55 0.19
CA ASP A 127 -44.83 38.23 0.67
C ASP A 127 -44.89 38.25 2.19
N HIS A 128 -44.69 37.09 2.81
CA HIS A 128 -44.73 36.94 4.24
C HIS A 128 -43.65 37.78 4.95
N LEU A 129 -42.39 37.69 4.52
CA LEU A 129 -41.29 38.42 5.15
C LEU A 129 -41.41 39.93 4.96
N VAL A 130 -41.84 40.40 3.78
CA VAL A 130 -41.93 41.82 3.43
C VAL A 130 -43.17 42.48 4.05
N GLN A 131 -44.33 41.83 3.97
CA GLN A 131 -45.62 42.41 4.35
C GLN A 131 -45.97 42.17 5.82
N ILE A 132 -45.67 40.98 6.36
CA ILE A 132 -46.00 40.63 7.75
C ILE A 132 -44.86 41.00 8.70
N HIS A 133 -43.62 40.65 8.35
CA HIS A 133 -42.47 40.90 9.23
C HIS A 133 -41.67 42.17 8.89
N GLY A 134 -42.06 42.91 7.84
CA GLY A 134 -41.47 44.19 7.50
C GLY A 134 -39.99 44.13 7.10
N ARG A 135 -39.47 42.95 6.70
CA ARG A 135 -38.08 42.75 6.29
C ARG A 135 -37.78 43.49 4.99
N ARG A 136 -36.53 43.95 4.83
CA ARG A 136 -36.13 44.85 3.73
C ARG A 136 -34.74 44.55 3.17
N ARG A 137 -33.87 43.87 3.92
CA ARG A 137 -32.50 43.53 3.50
C ARG A 137 -32.33 42.02 3.48
N PHE A 138 -32.25 41.45 2.29
CA PHE A 138 -32.29 40.01 2.09
C PHE A 138 -30.93 39.45 1.70
N LEU A 139 -30.59 38.32 2.29
CA LEU A 139 -29.60 37.39 1.78
C LEU A 139 -30.35 36.20 1.18
N PHE A 140 -30.20 35.99 -0.13
CA PHE A 140 -30.69 34.79 -0.79
C PHE A 140 -29.53 33.81 -0.96
N LEU A 141 -29.65 32.63 -0.32
CA LEU A 141 -28.71 31.53 -0.50
C LEU A 141 -29.22 30.63 -1.63
N ALA A 142 -28.73 30.89 -2.84
CA ALA A 142 -29.04 30.10 -4.02
C ALA A 142 -28.29 28.75 -3.98
N GLY A 143 -28.82 27.76 -4.69
CA GLY A 143 -28.05 26.56 -5.04
C GLY A 143 -27.06 26.83 -6.19
N PRO A 144 -26.54 25.79 -6.85
CA PRO A 144 -25.54 25.96 -7.92
C PRO A 144 -26.06 26.79 -9.09
N GLU A 145 -25.18 27.61 -9.68
CA GLU A 145 -25.49 28.57 -10.76
C GLU A 145 -26.15 27.95 -12.00
N ASN A 146 -25.85 26.68 -12.31
CA ASN A 146 -26.39 25.99 -13.49
C ASN A 146 -27.61 25.10 -13.17
N HIS A 147 -28.09 25.10 -11.92
CA HIS A 147 -29.17 24.23 -11.49
C HIS A 147 -30.54 24.84 -11.79
N SER A 148 -31.35 24.15 -12.60
CA SER A 148 -32.66 24.66 -13.07
C SER A 148 -33.61 25.06 -11.94
N GLU A 149 -33.72 24.25 -10.87
CA GLU A 149 -34.58 24.60 -9.73
C GLU A 149 -34.03 25.78 -8.92
N SER A 150 -32.70 25.95 -8.86
CA SER A 150 -32.09 27.07 -8.14
C SER A 150 -32.41 28.37 -8.87
N LEU A 151 -32.17 28.39 -10.18
CA LEU A 151 -32.45 29.52 -11.05
C LEU A 151 -33.94 29.89 -11.05
N ALA A 152 -34.84 28.91 -11.06
CA ALA A 152 -36.28 29.16 -10.99
C ALA A 152 -36.68 29.79 -9.65
N ARG A 153 -36.16 29.28 -8.54
CA ARG A 153 -36.41 29.81 -7.19
C ARG A 153 -35.85 31.24 -7.03
N GLU A 154 -34.64 31.48 -7.53
CA GLU A 154 -34.00 32.80 -7.52
C GLU A 154 -34.79 33.81 -8.36
N ALA A 155 -35.19 33.43 -9.57
CA ALA A 155 -35.98 34.29 -10.45
C ALA A 155 -37.31 34.68 -9.80
N GLU A 156 -38.05 33.71 -9.26
CA GLU A 156 -39.32 33.96 -8.58
C GLU A 156 -39.15 34.84 -7.33
N PHE A 157 -38.11 34.59 -6.52
CA PHE A 157 -37.77 35.42 -5.37
C PHE A 157 -37.49 36.87 -5.79
N ASN A 158 -36.64 37.07 -6.80
CA ASN A 158 -36.27 38.39 -7.30
C ASN A 158 -37.45 39.14 -7.90
N ASP A 159 -38.24 38.48 -8.75
CA ASP A 159 -39.42 39.06 -9.38
C ASP A 159 -40.44 39.52 -8.33
N ARG A 160 -40.70 38.66 -7.32
CA ARG A 160 -41.63 39.02 -6.25
C ARG A 160 -41.09 40.16 -5.39
N LEU A 161 -39.82 40.11 -5.00
CA LEU A 161 -39.19 41.13 -4.17
C LEU A 161 -39.20 42.49 -4.86
N PHE A 162 -38.85 42.51 -6.16
CA PHE A 162 -38.88 43.72 -6.98
C PHE A 162 -40.29 44.27 -7.11
N SER A 163 -41.31 43.41 -7.24
CA SER A 163 -42.71 43.85 -7.31
C SER A 163 -43.21 44.56 -6.04
N LEU A 164 -42.67 44.21 -4.87
CA LEU A 164 -43.08 44.78 -3.57
C LEU A 164 -42.22 45.98 -3.14
N LEU A 165 -40.92 45.95 -3.38
CA LEU A 165 -39.96 46.93 -2.87
C LEU A 165 -39.36 47.84 -3.98
N GLY A 166 -39.60 47.53 -5.25
CA GLY A 166 -39.07 48.25 -6.40
C GLY A 166 -37.53 48.25 -6.45
N LYS A 167 -36.95 49.27 -7.09
CA LYS A 167 -35.49 49.44 -7.24
C LYS A 167 -34.74 49.69 -5.91
N GLY A 168 -35.46 49.86 -4.79
CA GLY A 168 -34.89 50.07 -3.46
C GLY A 168 -34.62 48.77 -2.69
N ALA A 169 -34.93 47.61 -3.24
CA ALA A 169 -34.66 46.31 -2.60
C ALA A 169 -33.15 46.11 -2.38
N VAL A 170 -32.75 45.88 -1.13
CA VAL A 170 -31.37 45.51 -0.79
C VAL A 170 -31.30 43.99 -0.74
N VAL A 171 -30.75 43.39 -1.79
CA VAL A 171 -30.62 41.95 -1.92
C VAL A 171 -29.17 41.57 -2.19
N ARG A 172 -28.68 40.55 -1.48
CA ARG A 172 -27.43 39.87 -1.77
C ARG A 172 -27.75 38.43 -2.16
N ILE A 173 -27.21 37.97 -3.28
CA ILE A 173 -27.37 36.59 -3.76
C ILE A 173 -26.01 35.91 -3.68
N GLU A 174 -25.96 34.74 -3.05
CA GLU A 174 -24.76 33.92 -2.96
C GLU A 174 -25.11 32.50 -3.39
N HIS A 175 -24.33 31.95 -4.33
CA HIS A 175 -24.54 30.61 -4.86
C HIS A 175 -23.74 29.60 -4.04
N CYS A 176 -24.44 28.61 -3.52
CA CYS A 176 -23.91 27.49 -2.74
C CYS A 176 -24.22 26.16 -3.47
N ASN A 177 -24.04 25.03 -2.79
CA ASN A 177 -24.08 23.68 -3.34
C ASN A 177 -25.23 22.82 -2.78
N PHE A 178 -26.25 23.46 -2.21
CA PHE A 178 -27.36 22.83 -1.48
C PHE A 178 -26.96 22.09 -0.19
N GLN A 179 -25.71 22.20 0.28
CA GLN A 179 -25.23 21.59 1.53
C GLN A 179 -25.18 22.58 2.68
N GLU A 180 -25.36 22.06 3.90
CA GLU A 180 -25.29 22.83 5.15
C GLU A 180 -23.93 23.54 5.32
N THR A 181 -22.83 22.83 5.07
CA THR A 181 -21.46 23.33 5.34
C THR A 181 -21.12 24.58 4.54
N GLU A 182 -21.40 24.61 3.24
CA GLU A 182 -21.06 25.78 2.40
C GLU A 182 -21.95 26.98 2.72
N ALA A 183 -23.22 26.74 3.06
CA ALA A 183 -24.12 27.80 3.52
C ALA A 183 -23.67 28.37 4.88
N TRP A 184 -23.19 27.53 5.80
CA TRP A 184 -22.59 27.96 7.06
C TRP A 184 -21.33 28.81 6.83
N GLU A 185 -20.39 28.36 5.99
CA GLU A 185 -19.17 29.11 5.65
C GLU A 185 -19.50 30.46 5.00
N THR A 186 -20.42 30.46 4.03
CA THR A 186 -20.85 31.65 3.30
C THR A 186 -21.53 32.65 4.23
N THR A 187 -22.47 32.20 5.06
CA THR A 187 -23.18 33.07 6.02
C THR A 187 -22.22 33.64 7.06
N SER A 188 -21.32 32.81 7.60
CA SER A 188 -20.29 33.23 8.57
C SER A 188 -19.35 34.28 7.98
N ARG A 189 -18.90 34.07 6.73
CA ARG A 189 -18.06 35.03 6.01
C ARG A 189 -18.75 36.37 5.84
N LEU A 190 -19.98 36.40 5.34
CA LEU A 190 -20.72 37.65 5.13
C LEU A 190 -20.98 38.40 6.44
N PHE A 191 -21.29 37.66 7.50
CA PHE A 191 -21.49 38.26 8.83
C PHE A 191 -20.20 38.89 9.36
N SER A 192 -19.06 38.19 9.24
CA SER A 192 -17.75 38.73 9.65
C SER A 192 -17.31 39.96 8.84
N GLN A 193 -17.78 40.09 7.59
CA GLN A 193 -17.57 41.24 6.72
C GLN A 193 -18.49 42.43 7.05
N GLY A 194 -19.43 42.27 7.99
CA GLY A 194 -20.38 43.31 8.37
C GLY A 194 -21.44 43.59 7.29
N ILE A 195 -21.70 42.64 6.39
CA ILE A 195 -22.71 42.79 5.35
C ILE A 195 -24.11 42.76 6.00
N PRO A 196 -24.93 43.82 5.87
CA PRO A 196 -26.21 43.89 6.58
C PRO A 196 -27.33 43.13 5.86
N PHE A 197 -27.99 42.22 6.56
CA PHE A 197 -29.25 41.58 6.17
C PHE A 197 -30.13 41.36 7.41
N ASP A 198 -31.46 41.42 7.23
CA ASP A 198 -32.46 41.15 8.27
C ASP A 198 -33.37 39.94 7.93
N ALA A 199 -33.17 39.35 6.75
CA ALA A 199 -33.78 38.08 6.38
C ALA A 199 -32.83 37.23 5.52
N ILE A 200 -32.80 35.93 5.78
CA ILE A 200 -32.14 34.92 4.94
C ILE A 200 -33.22 34.03 4.33
N VAL A 201 -33.23 33.94 3.00
CA VAL A 201 -34.07 33.00 2.24
C VAL A 201 -33.16 31.99 1.58
N ALA A 202 -33.19 30.74 2.03
CA ALA A 202 -32.40 29.67 1.45
C ALA A 202 -33.19 28.88 0.42
N ALA A 203 -32.53 28.49 -0.67
CA ALA A 203 -33.13 27.69 -1.73
C ALA A 203 -33.41 26.23 -1.31
N ASN A 204 -32.90 25.76 -0.17
CA ASN A 204 -33.33 24.53 0.49
C ASN A 204 -33.19 24.58 2.03
N ASP A 205 -33.76 23.59 2.72
CA ASP A 205 -33.70 23.49 4.19
C ASP A 205 -32.29 23.25 4.73
N LEU A 206 -31.46 22.43 4.06
CA LEU A 206 -30.09 22.16 4.52
C LEU A 206 -29.24 23.44 4.56
N MET A 207 -29.34 24.29 3.55
CA MET A 207 -28.65 25.58 3.55
C MET A 207 -29.23 26.54 4.61
N ALA A 208 -30.54 26.52 4.85
CA ALA A 208 -31.13 27.26 5.97
C ALA A 208 -30.60 26.78 7.33
N MET A 209 -30.39 25.47 7.52
CA MET A 209 -29.74 24.94 8.73
C MET A 209 -28.32 25.46 8.89
N GLY A 210 -27.54 25.52 7.80
CA GLY A 210 -26.20 26.11 7.80
C GLY A 210 -26.22 27.59 8.19
N ALA A 211 -27.20 28.33 7.68
CA ALA A 211 -27.40 29.73 8.05
C ALA A 211 -27.80 29.89 9.53
N LEU A 212 -28.74 29.09 10.05
CA LEU A 212 -29.12 29.07 11.47
C LEU A 212 -27.91 28.82 12.37
N ARG A 213 -27.07 27.85 11.99
CA ARG A 213 -25.84 27.55 12.72
C ARG A 213 -24.87 28.74 12.73
N ALA A 214 -24.63 29.36 11.57
CA ALA A 214 -23.73 30.50 11.46
C ALA A 214 -24.20 31.69 12.31
N LEU A 215 -25.51 31.97 12.30
CA LEU A 215 -26.12 33.03 13.11
C LEU A 215 -26.02 32.71 14.61
N ALA A 216 -26.27 31.47 15.01
CA ALA A 216 -26.14 31.04 16.40
C ALA A 216 -24.71 31.16 16.92
N GLU A 217 -23.71 30.75 16.12
CA GLU A 217 -22.29 30.89 16.45
C GLU A 217 -21.85 32.36 16.54
N ALA A 218 -22.47 33.24 15.76
CA ALA A 218 -22.27 34.69 15.80
C ALA A 218 -23.08 35.41 16.91
N GLY A 219 -23.89 34.69 17.68
CA GLY A 219 -24.74 35.26 18.73
C GLY A 219 -25.93 36.08 18.23
N VAL A 220 -26.32 35.91 16.96
CA VAL A 220 -27.47 36.59 16.34
C VAL A 220 -28.74 35.84 16.67
N ARG A 221 -29.79 36.56 17.08
CA ARG A 221 -31.06 35.92 17.44
C ARG A 221 -31.93 35.74 16.21
N VAL A 222 -32.44 34.52 16.08
CA VAL A 222 -33.46 34.16 15.10
C VAL A 222 -34.72 33.84 15.89
N PRO A 223 -35.87 34.48 15.60
CA PRO A 223 -36.14 35.36 14.45
C PRO A 223 -35.88 36.86 14.68
N GLU A 224 -35.56 37.33 15.89
CA GLU A 224 -35.64 38.75 16.25
C GLU A 224 -34.75 39.65 15.39
N ASP A 225 -33.46 39.29 15.27
CA ASP A 225 -32.49 40.08 14.52
C ASP A 225 -32.56 39.73 13.03
N VAL A 226 -32.64 38.43 12.72
CA VAL A 226 -32.69 37.91 11.35
C VAL A 226 -33.76 36.82 11.23
N SER A 227 -34.71 36.96 10.30
CA SER A 227 -35.65 35.89 9.95
C SER A 227 -34.97 34.89 9.00
N VAL A 228 -35.19 33.58 9.18
CA VAL A 228 -34.62 32.55 8.29
C VAL A 228 -35.72 31.66 7.72
N THR A 229 -35.69 31.41 6.42
CA THR A 229 -36.63 30.49 5.74
C THR A 229 -35.90 29.50 4.84
N GLY A 230 -36.43 28.28 4.75
CA GLY A 230 -35.94 27.23 3.87
C GLY A 230 -36.90 26.84 2.75
N PHE A 231 -36.62 25.70 2.12
CA PHE A 231 -37.43 25.07 1.08
C PHE A 231 -37.18 23.55 1.18
N ASP A 232 -38.19 22.73 1.45
CA ASP A 232 -38.26 21.25 1.33
C ASP A 232 -39.23 20.67 2.39
N ASP A 233 -39.31 21.28 3.57
CA ASP A 233 -39.96 20.74 4.78
C ASP A 233 -39.43 19.38 5.21
N THR A 234 -38.11 19.27 5.27
CA THR A 234 -37.38 18.11 5.81
C THR A 234 -37.72 17.87 7.29
N ASP A 235 -37.48 16.65 7.79
CA ASP A 235 -37.69 16.36 9.22
C ASP A 235 -36.83 17.26 10.12
N ASP A 236 -35.61 17.58 9.71
CA ASP A 236 -34.67 18.43 10.46
C ASP A 236 -35.21 19.85 10.64
N SER A 237 -35.92 20.39 9.63
CA SER A 237 -36.56 21.71 9.70
C SER A 237 -37.56 21.85 10.85
N ARG A 238 -38.14 20.73 11.32
CA ARG A 238 -39.14 20.73 12.40
C ARG A 238 -38.50 20.80 13.78
N PHE A 239 -37.24 20.38 13.88
CA PHE A 239 -36.50 20.24 15.13
C PHE A 239 -35.37 21.25 15.26
N SER A 240 -35.13 22.04 14.23
CA SER A 240 -34.21 23.17 14.30
C SER A 240 -34.63 24.11 15.44
N ILE A 241 -33.67 24.87 15.95
CA ILE A 241 -33.89 25.86 16.99
C ILE A 241 -33.54 27.23 16.42
N PRO A 242 -34.52 28.11 16.16
CA PRO A 242 -35.98 27.86 16.21
C PRO A 242 -36.46 26.93 15.07
N PRO A 243 -37.67 26.30 15.19
CA PRO A 243 -38.26 25.52 14.10
C PRO A 243 -38.39 26.33 12.81
N LEU A 244 -37.92 25.75 11.71
CA LEU A 244 -37.70 26.44 10.44
C LEU A 244 -39.01 26.60 9.64
N THR A 245 -39.32 27.85 9.28
CA THR A 245 -40.34 28.24 8.31
C THR A 245 -39.86 27.88 6.91
N THR A 246 -40.67 27.16 6.13
CA THR A 246 -40.20 26.54 4.88
C THR A 246 -41.34 26.27 3.90
N ILE A 247 -41.01 25.80 2.71
CA ILE A 247 -41.96 25.34 1.69
C ILE A 247 -41.95 23.81 1.66
N ARG A 248 -43.09 23.17 1.92
CA ARG A 248 -43.26 21.74 1.75
C ARG A 248 -43.44 21.41 0.27
N GLN A 249 -42.57 20.54 -0.21
CA GLN A 249 -42.65 19.95 -1.54
C GLN A 249 -43.38 18.60 -1.50
N GLY A 250 -44.14 18.28 -2.56
CA GLY A 250 -44.78 16.97 -2.75
C GLY A 250 -43.79 15.84 -3.11
N THR A 251 -42.65 15.74 -2.45
CA THR A 251 -41.55 14.81 -2.76
C THR A 251 -41.98 13.34 -2.71
N TYR A 252 -42.80 12.98 -1.74
CA TYR A 252 -43.38 11.64 -1.63
C TYR A 252 -44.23 11.29 -2.87
N ALA A 253 -45.05 12.24 -3.33
CA ALA A 253 -45.88 12.07 -4.51
C ALA A 253 -45.04 11.96 -5.80
N LEU A 254 -43.86 12.61 -5.88
CA LEU A 254 -42.95 12.44 -7.02
C LEU A 254 -42.56 10.98 -7.21
N GLY A 255 -42.18 10.30 -6.12
CA GLY A 255 -41.79 8.89 -6.15
C GLY A 255 -42.92 8.00 -6.66
N GLN A 256 -44.12 8.20 -6.10
CA GLN A 256 -45.31 7.46 -6.51
C GLN A 256 -45.61 7.68 -8.00
N GLN A 257 -45.62 8.92 -8.46
CA GLN A 257 -45.92 9.24 -9.85
C GLN A 257 -44.84 8.76 -10.83
N ALA A 258 -43.57 8.72 -10.42
CA ALA A 258 -42.48 8.18 -11.23
C ALA A 258 -42.69 6.68 -11.49
N ILE A 259 -42.97 5.90 -10.45
CA ILE A 259 -43.25 4.47 -10.59
C ILE A 259 -44.54 4.21 -11.37
N ARG A 260 -45.61 4.98 -11.10
CA ARG A 260 -46.86 4.89 -11.86
C ARG A 260 -46.65 5.18 -13.35
N SER A 261 -45.86 6.19 -13.69
CA SER A 261 -45.52 6.55 -15.08
C SER A 261 -44.75 5.43 -15.78
N LEU A 262 -43.79 4.81 -15.08
CA LEU A 262 -43.07 3.65 -15.61
C LEU A 262 -44.00 2.44 -15.77
N ALA A 263 -44.89 2.18 -14.80
CA ALA A 263 -45.84 1.08 -14.86
C ALA A 263 -46.83 1.22 -16.04
N ILE A 264 -47.27 2.44 -16.36
CA ILE A 264 -48.06 2.71 -17.58
C ILE A 264 -47.25 2.40 -18.84
N ASN A 265 -46.00 2.85 -18.91
CA ASN A 265 -45.13 2.64 -20.07
C ASN A 265 -44.80 1.15 -20.29
N LEU A 266 -44.65 0.40 -19.19
CA LEU A 266 -44.43 -1.05 -19.20
C LEU A 266 -45.71 -1.87 -19.45
N GLY A 267 -46.88 -1.21 -19.55
CA GLY A 267 -48.16 -1.88 -19.79
C GLY A 267 -48.73 -2.62 -18.58
N ILE A 268 -48.23 -2.33 -17.37
CA ILE A 268 -48.74 -2.88 -16.10
C ILE A 268 -50.04 -2.16 -15.72
N LEU A 269 -50.08 -0.84 -15.94
CA LEU A 269 -51.26 0.01 -15.77
C LEU A 269 -51.84 0.41 -17.14
N PRO A 270 -53.16 0.68 -17.23
CA PRO A 270 -53.79 1.14 -18.46
C PRO A 270 -53.16 2.44 -18.97
N LYS A 271 -53.13 2.61 -20.30
CA LYS A 271 -52.60 3.83 -20.94
C LYS A 271 -53.48 5.03 -20.60
N GLU A 272 -53.05 5.81 -19.62
CA GLU A 272 -53.49 7.19 -19.43
C GLU A 272 -52.56 8.13 -20.22
N ARG A 273 -53.04 9.31 -20.58
CA ARG A 273 -52.19 10.33 -21.21
C ARG A 273 -51.10 10.67 -20.20
N LEU A 274 -49.84 10.39 -20.53
CA LEU A 274 -48.69 10.82 -19.73
C LEU A 274 -48.69 12.35 -19.71
N VAL A 275 -49.24 12.93 -18.65
CA VAL A 275 -49.21 14.37 -18.39
C VAL A 275 -48.01 14.62 -17.49
N THR A 276 -47.22 15.66 -17.79
CA THR A 276 -46.24 16.20 -16.84
C THR A 276 -46.97 16.52 -15.55
N HIS A 277 -46.82 15.66 -14.55
CA HIS A 277 -47.48 15.83 -13.27
C HIS A 277 -46.68 16.87 -12.47
N ARG A 278 -47.34 17.97 -12.09
CA ARG A 278 -46.77 19.03 -11.27
C ARG A 278 -47.43 18.98 -9.89
N ALA A 279 -46.67 18.57 -8.87
CA ALA A 279 -47.18 18.55 -7.51
C ALA A 279 -47.17 19.97 -6.92
N PRO A 280 -48.24 20.45 -6.26
CA PRO A 280 -48.26 21.77 -5.65
C PRO A 280 -47.33 21.83 -4.43
N VAL A 281 -46.84 23.03 -4.13
CA VAL A 281 -46.09 23.34 -2.91
C VAL A 281 -46.99 23.95 -1.84
N THR A 282 -46.61 23.83 -0.56
CA THR A 282 -47.36 24.41 0.57
C THR A 282 -46.43 25.23 1.46
N PHE A 283 -46.84 26.45 1.81
CA PHE A 283 -46.08 27.29 2.74
C PHE A 283 -46.32 26.88 4.19
N ILE A 284 -45.23 26.55 4.89
CA ILE A 284 -45.24 26.05 6.26
C ILE A 284 -44.61 27.10 7.17
N ILE A 285 -45.45 27.84 7.89
CA ILE A 285 -45.04 28.88 8.83
C ILE A 285 -44.65 28.24 10.17
N ARG A 286 -43.49 28.63 10.70
CA ARG A 286 -42.98 28.25 12.03
C ARG A 286 -42.36 29.45 12.73
N GLU A 287 -41.45 29.21 13.66
CA GLU A 287 -40.91 30.23 14.56
C GLU A 287 -39.75 31.01 13.94
N SER A 288 -38.98 30.42 13.01
CA SER A 288 -37.80 31.07 12.44
C SER A 288 -38.08 32.34 11.61
N CYS A 289 -39.34 32.60 11.22
CA CYS A 289 -39.71 33.85 10.57
C CYS A 289 -40.13 34.96 11.56
N GLY A 290 -40.54 34.61 12.79
CA GLY A 290 -41.12 35.53 13.76
C GLY A 290 -42.55 35.19 14.17
N CYS A 291 -43.22 34.25 13.51
CA CYS A 291 -44.57 33.84 13.86
C CYS A 291 -44.57 32.90 15.07
N SER A 292 -45.50 33.12 16.01
CA SER A 292 -45.77 32.13 17.05
C SER A 292 -46.69 31.05 16.50
N SER A 293 -46.58 29.81 17.01
CA SER A 293 -47.48 28.69 16.68
C SER A 293 -48.96 28.96 16.99
N ALA A 294 -49.29 30.09 17.63
CA ALA A 294 -50.64 30.52 17.98
C ALA A 294 -51.23 31.62 17.07
N SER A 295 -50.48 32.19 16.12
CA SER A 295 -50.85 33.45 15.44
C SER A 295 -51.33 33.34 13.98
N THR A 296 -51.84 32.18 13.54
CA THR A 296 -52.47 32.01 12.21
C THR A 296 -53.87 31.43 12.29
N GLU A 297 -54.71 31.96 13.20
CA GLU A 297 -56.17 31.91 13.06
C GLU A 297 -56.64 33.31 12.66
N GLY A 298 -57.04 33.48 11.40
CA GLY A 298 -57.46 34.80 10.94
C GLY A 298 -57.87 34.87 9.48
N SER A 299 -58.82 34.03 9.04
CA SER A 299 -59.93 34.38 8.13
C SER A 299 -60.48 33.12 7.47
N GLU A 300 -61.56 32.56 8.01
CA GLU A 300 -62.73 32.07 7.27
C GLU A 300 -63.77 31.51 8.25
N ASP A 301 -64.98 32.05 8.13
CA ASP A 301 -66.28 31.60 8.66
C ASP A 301 -66.57 31.54 10.18
N ILE A 302 -67.26 32.59 10.66
CA ILE A 302 -68.10 32.53 11.87
C ILE A 302 -69.57 32.74 11.46
N HIS A 303 -70.31 31.63 11.37
CA HIS A 303 -71.76 31.62 11.55
C HIS A 303 -72.10 30.69 12.73
N GLN A 304 -72.64 31.30 13.81
CA GLN A 304 -73.67 30.83 14.76
C GLN A 304 -73.67 29.34 15.21
N SER A 305 -73.84 28.94 16.47
CA SER A 305 -74.36 29.59 17.67
C SER A 305 -74.20 28.65 18.90
N LYS A 306 -74.06 29.27 20.08
CA LYS A 306 -74.50 28.90 21.44
C LYS A 306 -74.92 27.44 21.73
N GLN A 307 -74.23 26.81 22.68
CA GLN A 307 -74.81 26.36 23.96
C GLN A 307 -73.73 25.82 24.91
N GLU A 308 -73.59 26.47 26.06
CA GLU A 308 -72.79 26.00 27.20
C GLU A 308 -73.55 24.93 28.01
N SER A 309 -72.76 24.08 28.69
CA SER A 309 -73.09 23.13 29.77
C SER A 309 -73.48 21.68 29.38
N SER A 310 -72.48 20.78 29.34
CA SER A 310 -72.46 19.56 30.17
C SER A 310 -71.05 18.94 30.17
N ASP A 311 -70.51 18.85 31.37
CA ASP A 311 -69.09 18.69 31.68
C ASP A 311 -68.60 17.23 31.71
N VAL A 312 -67.33 17.07 31.32
CA VAL A 312 -66.37 16.01 31.70
C VAL A 312 -66.48 14.62 31.06
N ALA A 313 -67.63 14.15 30.55
CA ALA A 313 -67.73 12.79 29.97
C ALA A 313 -67.36 12.68 28.47
N LYS A 314 -67.39 13.76 27.68
CA LYS A 314 -67.13 13.75 26.22
C LYS A 314 -65.70 14.12 25.80
N ALA A 315 -64.82 14.43 26.76
CA ALA A 315 -63.43 14.82 26.50
C ALA A 315 -62.45 13.64 26.30
N ALA A 316 -62.85 12.42 26.68
CA ALA A 316 -61.95 11.27 26.73
C ALA A 316 -61.68 10.62 25.35
N GLU A 317 -62.67 10.61 24.46
CA GLU A 317 -62.58 9.97 23.13
C GLU A 317 -61.54 10.63 22.21
N PRO A 318 -61.54 11.97 22.03
CA PRO A 318 -60.58 12.63 21.14
C PRO A 318 -59.12 12.51 21.61
N LEU A 319 -58.88 12.59 22.93
CA LEU A 319 -57.53 12.44 23.50
C LEU A 319 -57.06 10.98 23.46
N ALA A 320 -57.96 10.01 23.64
CA ALA A 320 -57.64 8.59 23.47
C ALA A 320 -57.30 8.26 22.02
N GLN A 321 -58.03 8.83 21.06
CA GLN A 321 -57.75 8.69 19.64
C GLN A 321 -56.40 9.31 19.25
N LEU A 322 -56.11 10.52 19.75
CA LEU A 322 -54.80 11.16 19.57
C LEU A 322 -53.67 10.27 20.13
N LYS A 323 -53.85 9.70 21.33
CA LYS A 323 -52.85 8.81 21.93
C LYS A 323 -52.61 7.56 21.07
N ASN A 324 -53.67 6.99 20.49
CA ASN A 324 -53.56 5.86 19.56
C ASN A 324 -52.82 6.24 18.28
N GLU A 325 -53.06 7.44 17.74
CA GLU A 325 -52.36 7.95 16.56
C GLU A 325 -50.89 8.26 16.84
N VAL A 326 -50.56 8.85 18.00
CA VAL A 326 -49.18 9.02 18.45
C VAL A 326 -48.49 7.67 18.59
N ASN A 327 -49.14 6.68 19.21
CA ASN A 327 -48.60 5.32 19.32
C ASN A 327 -48.43 4.64 17.95
N ALA A 328 -49.37 4.83 17.03
CA ALA A 328 -49.28 4.31 15.68
C ALA A 328 -48.16 4.99 14.87
N ALA A 329 -47.94 6.30 15.07
CA ALA A 329 -46.83 7.04 14.49
C ALA A 329 -45.50 6.49 15.02
N LEU A 330 -45.35 6.38 16.34
CA LEU A 330 -44.16 5.79 16.99
C LEU A 330 -43.89 4.36 16.51
N PHE A 331 -44.93 3.53 16.42
CA PHE A 331 -44.80 2.14 15.95
C PHE A 331 -44.34 2.04 14.49
N ARG A 332 -44.68 3.04 13.66
CA ARG A 332 -44.27 3.13 12.25
C ARG A 332 -42.96 3.93 12.06
N GLY A 333 -42.24 4.24 13.13
CA GLY A 333 -41.03 5.07 13.08
C GLY A 333 -41.28 6.51 12.58
N ARG A 334 -42.53 6.99 12.65
CA ARG A 334 -42.91 8.34 12.21
C ARG A 334 -42.92 9.30 13.39
N ASN A 335 -42.51 10.53 13.11
CA ASN A 335 -42.50 11.61 14.08
C ASN A 335 -43.93 12.07 14.44
N PRO A 336 -44.35 11.99 15.73
CA PRO A 336 -45.67 12.43 16.18
C PRO A 336 -45.92 13.95 16.09
N ALA A 337 -44.88 14.77 15.85
CA ALA A 337 -45.03 16.21 15.68
C ALA A 337 -46.01 16.59 14.55
N THR A 338 -46.23 15.70 13.57
CA THR A 338 -47.24 15.88 12.52
C THR A 338 -48.67 16.03 13.06
N LEU A 339 -48.95 15.53 14.25
CA LEU A 339 -50.27 15.60 14.88
C LEU A 339 -50.53 16.94 15.59
N GLN A 340 -49.52 17.83 15.68
CA GLN A 340 -49.64 19.14 16.31
C GLN A 340 -50.59 20.10 15.57
N TYR A 341 -50.87 19.83 14.29
CA TYR A 341 -51.76 20.63 13.45
C TYR A 341 -53.24 20.21 13.56
N ARG A 342 -53.56 19.22 14.41
CA ARG A 342 -54.94 18.76 14.59
C ARG A 342 -55.70 19.72 15.50
N HIS A 343 -56.92 20.07 15.11
CA HIS A 343 -57.75 21.01 15.87
C HIS A 343 -58.34 20.35 17.11
N PHE A 344 -58.11 20.95 18.28
CA PHE A 344 -58.79 20.59 19.53
C PHE A 344 -59.48 21.82 20.11
N SER A 345 -60.56 21.63 20.85
CA SER A 345 -61.19 22.71 21.62
C SER A 345 -60.19 23.32 22.62
N PRO A 346 -60.27 24.63 22.95
CA PRO A 346 -59.34 25.29 23.87
C PRO A 346 -59.13 24.53 25.20
N ALA A 347 -60.18 23.92 25.75
CA ALA A 347 -60.11 23.13 26.99
C ALA A 347 -59.29 21.82 26.91
N LEU A 348 -58.98 21.34 25.70
CA LEU A 348 -58.25 20.09 25.45
C LEU A 348 -56.87 20.32 24.82
N MET A 349 -56.57 21.54 24.36
CA MET A 349 -55.32 21.87 23.67
C MET A 349 -54.08 21.57 24.53
N ASP A 350 -54.05 22.00 25.78
CA ASP A 350 -52.91 21.77 26.68
C ASP A 350 -52.63 20.27 26.89
N LYS A 351 -53.69 19.47 27.03
CA LYS A 351 -53.58 18.01 27.19
C LYS A 351 -53.14 17.32 25.90
N ALA A 352 -53.65 17.78 24.75
CA ALA A 352 -53.25 17.27 23.44
C ALA A 352 -51.77 17.59 23.14
N GLN A 353 -51.34 18.82 23.41
CA GLN A 353 -49.94 19.24 23.28
C GLN A 353 -49.02 18.42 24.19
N LEU A 354 -49.42 18.14 25.44
CA LEU A 354 -48.65 17.29 26.33
C LEU A 354 -48.49 15.86 25.79
N ILE A 355 -49.56 15.25 25.27
CA ILE A 355 -49.51 13.90 24.66
C ILE A 355 -48.59 13.88 23.44
N ILE A 356 -48.64 14.92 22.60
CA ILE A 356 -47.79 15.03 21.42
C ILE A 356 -46.34 15.26 21.83
N ALA A 357 -46.07 16.15 22.79
CA ALA A 357 -44.73 16.42 23.31
C ALA A 357 -44.09 15.16 23.94
N GLU A 358 -44.86 14.40 24.72
CA GLU A 358 -44.43 13.10 25.24
C GLU A 358 -44.14 12.11 24.10
N GLY A 359 -44.98 12.10 23.06
CA GLY A 359 -44.75 11.33 21.84
C GLY A 359 -43.45 11.70 21.12
N ILE A 360 -43.18 12.99 20.95
CA ILE A 360 -41.96 13.51 20.33
C ILE A 360 -40.73 13.12 21.18
N ALA A 361 -40.80 13.27 22.49
CA ALA A 361 -39.70 12.88 23.39
C ALA A 361 -39.40 11.38 23.30
N ARG A 362 -40.43 10.53 23.22
CA ARG A 362 -40.28 9.08 23.00
C ARG A 362 -39.68 8.77 21.64
N TYR A 363 -40.09 9.48 20.59
CA TYR A 363 -39.53 9.36 19.25
C TYR A 363 -38.04 9.71 19.24
N GLN A 364 -37.65 10.84 19.83
CA GLN A 364 -36.25 11.27 19.95
C GLN A 364 -35.40 10.28 20.77
N ALA A 365 -35.94 9.78 21.88
CA ALA A 365 -35.27 8.76 22.68
C ALA A 365 -35.07 7.45 21.89
N ALA A 366 -36.05 7.06 21.06
CA ALA A 366 -35.93 5.92 20.17
C ALA A 366 -34.88 6.15 19.07
N LEU A 367 -34.85 7.34 18.45
CA LEU A 367 -33.83 7.72 17.46
C LEU A 367 -32.42 7.65 18.06
N ARG A 368 -32.24 8.23 19.25
CA ARG A 368 -30.95 8.24 19.95
C ARG A 368 -30.46 6.82 20.26
N ARG A 369 -31.35 5.96 20.76
CA ARG A 369 -31.03 4.54 20.98
C ARG A 369 -30.73 3.81 19.68
N SER A 370 -31.41 4.13 18.58
CA SER A 370 -31.12 3.56 17.26
C SER A 370 -29.73 3.95 16.78
N VAL A 371 -29.35 5.24 16.88
CA VAL A 371 -28.01 5.74 16.53
C VAL A 371 -26.93 5.09 17.39
N GLU A 372 -27.13 4.99 18.70
CA GLU A 372 -26.20 4.32 19.62
C GLU A 372 -26.03 2.83 19.30
N ARG A 373 -27.14 2.12 19.03
CA ARG A 373 -27.13 0.71 18.64
C ARG A 373 -26.44 0.52 17.29
N ARG A 374 -26.77 1.33 16.27
CA ARG A 374 -26.09 1.35 14.97
C ARG A 374 -24.58 1.52 15.15
N SER A 375 -24.18 2.54 15.90
CA SER A 375 -22.77 2.85 16.13
C SER A 375 -22.03 1.69 16.84
N ALA A 376 -22.70 1.00 17.77
CA ALA A 376 -22.15 -0.19 18.40
C ALA A 376 -21.98 -1.36 17.42
N VAL A 377 -23.00 -1.67 16.61
CA VAL A 377 -22.95 -2.76 15.63
C VAL A 377 -21.91 -2.47 14.55
N LEU A 378 -21.84 -1.25 14.02
CA LEU A 378 -20.82 -0.87 13.03
C LEU A 378 -19.38 -0.99 13.58
N ARG A 379 -19.15 -0.67 14.86
CA ARG A 379 -17.85 -0.89 15.52
C ARG A 379 -17.52 -2.37 15.68
N GLU A 380 -18.51 -3.22 15.97
CA GLU A 380 -18.32 -4.66 16.07
C GLU A 380 -17.98 -5.29 14.71
N ILE A 381 -18.66 -4.85 13.66
CA ILE A 381 -18.35 -5.23 12.27
C ILE A 381 -16.92 -4.78 11.93
N GLU A 382 -16.56 -3.54 12.22
CA GLU A 382 -15.22 -3.01 11.98
C GLU A 382 -14.15 -3.83 12.72
N ALA A 383 -14.34 -4.13 14.00
CA ALA A 383 -13.41 -4.95 14.78
C ALA A 383 -13.27 -6.37 14.20
N SER A 384 -14.37 -6.97 13.74
CA SER A 384 -14.36 -8.28 13.08
C SER A 384 -13.66 -8.26 11.72
N LEU A 385 -13.81 -7.17 10.97
CA LEU A 385 -13.20 -7.00 9.66
C LEU A 385 -11.70 -6.72 9.75
N VAL A 386 -11.26 -5.89 10.70
CA VAL A 386 -9.83 -5.55 10.91
C VAL A 386 -9.02 -6.77 11.36
N THR A 387 -9.64 -7.69 12.10
CA THR A 387 -9.00 -8.93 12.56
C THR A 387 -9.00 -10.04 11.50
N SER A 388 -9.73 -9.86 10.40
CA SER A 388 -9.85 -10.85 9.34
C SER A 388 -8.82 -10.62 8.24
N PHE A 389 -7.84 -11.52 8.13
CA PHE A 389 -6.75 -11.42 7.14
C PHE A 389 -6.95 -12.28 5.89
N SER A 390 -8.13 -12.90 5.74
CA SER A 390 -8.49 -13.70 4.58
C SER A 390 -9.85 -13.27 4.04
N LEU A 391 -10.03 -13.42 2.72
CA LEU A 391 -11.28 -13.06 2.07
C LEU A 391 -12.48 -13.87 2.62
N PRO A 392 -12.41 -15.21 2.82
CA PRO A 392 -13.51 -15.96 3.44
C PRO A 392 -13.91 -15.49 4.85
N ASP A 393 -12.95 -15.08 5.69
CA ASP A 393 -13.23 -14.60 7.04
C ASP A 393 -13.95 -13.26 7.01
N ILE A 394 -13.48 -12.35 6.14
CA ILE A 394 -14.16 -11.07 5.87
C ILE A 394 -15.59 -11.31 5.42
N LEU A 395 -15.82 -12.18 4.44
CA LEU A 395 -17.17 -12.45 3.93
C LEU A 395 -18.09 -13.06 5.00
N SER A 396 -17.53 -13.89 5.89
CA SER A 396 -18.25 -14.39 7.06
C SER A 396 -18.66 -13.27 8.03
N ALA A 397 -17.74 -12.34 8.30
CA ALA A 397 -17.99 -11.18 9.15
C ALA A 397 -19.04 -10.24 8.53
N VAL A 398 -18.95 -9.97 7.24
CA VAL A 398 -19.95 -9.18 6.49
C VAL A 398 -21.33 -9.82 6.62
N ALA A 399 -21.47 -11.13 6.36
CA ALA A 399 -22.76 -11.81 6.45
C ALA A 399 -23.39 -11.78 7.86
N ARG A 400 -22.57 -11.86 8.92
CA ARG A 400 -23.06 -11.70 10.31
C ARG A 400 -23.42 -10.25 10.63
N GLY A 401 -22.59 -9.32 10.17
CA GLY A 401 -22.77 -7.89 10.37
C GLY A 401 -24.05 -7.37 9.75
N THR A 402 -24.29 -7.69 8.48
CA THR A 402 -25.50 -7.26 7.77
C THR A 402 -26.78 -7.77 8.43
N ARG A 403 -26.81 -9.03 8.88
CA ARG A 403 -27.94 -9.55 9.66
C ARG A 403 -28.18 -8.80 10.96
N SER A 404 -27.11 -8.43 11.67
CA SER A 404 -27.20 -7.68 12.93
C SER A 404 -27.71 -6.25 12.73
N LEU A 405 -27.55 -5.71 11.51
CA LEU A 405 -28.10 -4.43 11.07
C LEU A 405 -29.53 -4.53 10.48
N GLY A 406 -30.13 -5.73 10.51
CA GLY A 406 -31.49 -5.97 10.01
C GLY A 406 -31.58 -6.18 8.49
N ILE A 407 -30.46 -6.40 7.79
CA ILE A 407 -30.46 -6.67 6.35
C ILE A 407 -30.65 -8.18 6.14
N SER A 408 -31.75 -8.57 5.47
CA SER A 408 -32.10 -9.98 5.29
C SER A 408 -31.24 -10.68 4.25
N SER A 409 -30.90 -10.00 3.15
CA SER A 409 -30.07 -10.57 2.09
C SER A 409 -28.92 -9.65 1.70
N CYS A 410 -27.75 -10.25 1.45
CA CYS A 410 -26.51 -9.56 1.14
C CYS A 410 -25.69 -10.39 0.16
N TYR A 411 -25.28 -9.76 -0.94
CA TYR A 411 -24.44 -10.35 -1.98
C TYR A 411 -23.22 -9.48 -2.23
N LEU A 412 -22.04 -10.09 -2.25
CA LEU A 412 -20.79 -9.39 -2.50
C LEU A 412 -20.18 -9.84 -3.82
N VAL A 413 -19.97 -8.87 -4.70
CA VAL A 413 -19.46 -9.08 -6.05
C VAL A 413 -18.16 -8.31 -6.23
N LEU A 414 -17.13 -8.96 -6.79
CA LEU A 414 -15.87 -8.30 -7.19
C LEU A 414 -15.66 -8.36 -8.70
N PHE A 415 -15.11 -7.30 -9.27
CA PHE A 415 -14.78 -7.22 -10.70
C PHE A 415 -13.52 -8.06 -11.02
N GLU A 416 -13.47 -8.66 -12.22
CA GLU A 416 -12.27 -9.38 -12.67
C GLU A 416 -11.24 -8.49 -13.38
N SER A 417 -11.66 -7.34 -13.92
CA SER A 417 -10.81 -6.47 -14.71
C SER A 417 -10.97 -5.01 -14.33
N LYS A 418 -9.91 -4.23 -14.57
CA LYS A 418 -9.94 -2.77 -14.45
C LYS A 418 -10.62 -2.16 -15.68
N GLY A 419 -11.41 -1.12 -15.47
CA GLY A 419 -12.11 -0.41 -16.55
C GLY A 419 -13.21 0.52 -16.05
N ILE A 420 -13.81 1.28 -16.98
CA ILE A 420 -14.94 2.19 -16.67
C ILE A 420 -16.18 1.41 -16.24
N THR A 421 -16.43 0.27 -16.88
CA THR A 421 -17.47 -0.70 -16.49
C THR A 421 -16.98 -2.09 -16.87
N PRO A 422 -16.43 -2.86 -15.93
CA PRO A 422 -15.94 -4.21 -16.20
C PRO A 422 -17.05 -5.11 -16.76
N GLU A 423 -16.75 -5.94 -17.75
CA GLU A 423 -17.74 -6.85 -18.37
C GLU A 423 -18.04 -8.06 -17.47
N TRP A 424 -17.03 -8.51 -16.72
CA TRP A 424 -17.08 -9.74 -15.92
C TRP A 424 -16.86 -9.45 -14.44
N ALA A 425 -17.63 -10.15 -13.61
CA ALA A 425 -17.52 -10.11 -12.16
C ALA A 425 -17.72 -11.50 -11.56
N ARG A 426 -17.38 -11.63 -10.28
CA ARG A 426 -17.54 -12.86 -9.49
C ARG A 426 -18.36 -12.60 -8.24
N LEU A 427 -19.39 -13.41 -8.05
CA LEU A 427 -20.14 -13.47 -6.80
C LEU A 427 -19.31 -14.27 -5.80
N LEU A 428 -18.97 -13.64 -4.68
CA LEU A 428 -18.13 -14.24 -3.62
C LEU A 428 -18.90 -14.55 -2.35
N LEU A 429 -19.98 -13.82 -2.08
CA LEU A 429 -20.86 -14.05 -0.95
C LEU A 429 -22.31 -13.99 -1.43
N ALA A 430 -23.12 -14.95 -0.99
CA ALA A 430 -24.57 -14.86 -1.02
C ALA A 430 -25.10 -15.24 0.37
N SER A 431 -25.69 -14.27 1.06
CA SER A 431 -26.37 -14.47 2.34
C SER A 431 -27.84 -14.13 2.16
N GLU A 432 -28.74 -15.06 2.46
CA GLU A 432 -30.19 -14.93 2.30
C GLU A 432 -30.87 -15.46 3.57
N GLY A 433 -31.42 -14.55 4.37
CA GLY A 433 -31.89 -14.85 5.73
C GLY A 433 -30.82 -15.56 6.55
N ASN A 434 -31.11 -16.76 7.02
CA ASN A 434 -30.19 -17.58 7.82
C ASN A 434 -29.21 -18.43 7.00
N LYS A 435 -29.30 -18.42 5.67
CA LYS A 435 -28.40 -19.20 4.81
C LYS A 435 -27.28 -18.30 4.31
N THR A 436 -26.03 -18.70 4.57
CA THR A 436 -24.85 -18.00 4.05
C THR A 436 -24.01 -18.96 3.21
N ARG A 437 -23.68 -18.55 1.98
CA ARG A 437 -22.78 -19.25 1.06
C ARG A 437 -21.59 -18.35 0.77
N ILE A 438 -20.41 -18.79 1.20
CA ILE A 438 -19.14 -18.14 0.89
C ILE A 438 -18.53 -18.91 -0.28
N LEU A 439 -18.38 -18.22 -1.41
CA LEU A 439 -17.94 -18.79 -2.68
C LEU A 439 -16.47 -18.43 -2.98
N ALA A 440 -15.84 -17.59 -2.15
CA ALA A 440 -14.43 -17.26 -2.27
C ALA A 440 -13.51 -18.51 -2.11
N PRO A 441 -12.32 -18.52 -2.74
CA PRO A 441 -11.75 -17.45 -3.57
C PRO A 441 -12.25 -17.48 -5.02
N TYR A 442 -12.84 -18.58 -5.48
CA TYR A 442 -13.14 -18.77 -6.89
C TYR A 442 -14.42 -18.06 -7.34
N GLY A 443 -15.46 -18.01 -6.53
CA GLY A 443 -16.72 -17.36 -6.85
C GLY A 443 -17.49 -17.98 -8.02
N ILE A 444 -18.70 -17.45 -8.26
CA ILE A 444 -19.45 -17.72 -9.49
C ILE A 444 -19.21 -16.56 -10.45
N ARG A 445 -18.64 -16.85 -11.62
CA ARG A 445 -18.37 -15.85 -12.67
C ARG A 445 -19.62 -15.58 -13.49
N PHE A 446 -19.93 -14.31 -13.72
CA PHE A 446 -21.10 -13.88 -14.50
C PHE A 446 -20.85 -12.52 -15.19
N ARG A 447 -21.73 -12.15 -16.13
CA ARG A 447 -21.63 -10.84 -16.80
C ARG A 447 -22.22 -9.75 -15.91
N THR A 448 -21.57 -8.60 -15.79
CA THR A 448 -22.03 -7.49 -14.93
C THR A 448 -23.41 -6.95 -15.30
N LEU A 449 -23.87 -7.18 -16.54
CA LEU A 449 -25.23 -6.88 -16.99
C LEU A 449 -26.33 -7.66 -16.25
N GLU A 450 -26.00 -8.77 -15.59
CA GLU A 450 -26.99 -9.53 -14.81
C GLU A 450 -27.12 -9.00 -13.37
N LEU A 451 -26.16 -8.19 -12.89
CA LEU A 451 -25.98 -7.71 -11.49
C LEU A 451 -25.77 -8.82 -10.45
N LEU A 452 -26.43 -9.97 -10.61
CA LEU A 452 -26.20 -11.20 -9.87
C LEU A 452 -26.26 -12.38 -10.85
N PRO A 453 -25.63 -13.54 -10.55
CA PRO A 453 -25.71 -14.71 -11.43
C PRO A 453 -27.17 -15.13 -11.68
N GLY A 454 -27.64 -15.01 -12.93
CA GLY A 454 -29.03 -15.32 -13.29
C GLY A 454 -30.05 -14.23 -12.93
N GLY A 455 -29.60 -13.05 -12.49
CA GLY A 455 -30.46 -11.92 -12.11
C GLY A 455 -30.84 -11.90 -10.62
N PHE A 456 -31.71 -10.96 -10.25
CA PHE A 456 -32.27 -10.90 -8.90
C PHE A 456 -33.24 -12.06 -8.65
N PRO A 457 -33.37 -12.52 -7.39
CA PRO A 457 -34.38 -13.52 -7.02
C PRO A 457 -35.79 -13.11 -7.48
N ASP A 458 -36.58 -14.08 -7.95
CA ASP A 458 -37.97 -13.86 -8.42
C ASP A 458 -38.95 -13.42 -7.32
N THR A 459 -38.51 -13.35 -6.07
CA THR A 459 -39.30 -12.80 -4.95
C THR A 459 -39.27 -11.28 -4.98
N TRP A 460 -40.45 -10.66 -4.86
CA TRP A 460 -40.58 -9.21 -4.71
C TRP A 460 -39.72 -8.69 -3.55
N ASN A 461 -38.90 -7.67 -3.83
CA ASN A 461 -38.02 -7.07 -2.84
C ASN A 461 -37.50 -5.70 -3.29
N PHE A 462 -36.87 -4.98 -2.35
CA PHE A 462 -36.12 -3.77 -2.61
C PHE A 462 -34.65 -4.00 -2.34
N TYR A 463 -33.81 -3.64 -3.29
CA TYR A 463 -32.36 -3.80 -3.19
C TYR A 463 -31.64 -2.44 -3.20
N VAL A 464 -30.49 -2.39 -2.56
CA VAL A 464 -29.52 -1.29 -2.64
C VAL A 464 -28.23 -1.85 -3.22
N VAL A 465 -27.72 -1.21 -4.27
CA VAL A 465 -26.44 -1.52 -4.90
C VAL A 465 -25.43 -0.45 -4.50
N GLU A 466 -24.48 -0.85 -3.66
CA GLU A 466 -23.39 0.00 -3.14
C GLU A 466 -22.06 -0.33 -3.84
N PRO A 467 -21.47 0.60 -4.62
CA PRO A 467 -20.17 0.40 -5.25
C PRO A 467 -19.05 0.20 -4.23
N LEU A 468 -18.22 -0.83 -4.39
CA LEU A 468 -17.05 -1.06 -3.53
C LEU A 468 -15.81 -0.46 -4.18
N ARG A 469 -15.11 0.43 -3.45
CA ARG A 469 -13.94 1.16 -3.95
C ARG A 469 -12.87 1.41 -2.89
N PHE A 470 -11.62 1.49 -3.32
CA PHE A 470 -10.51 1.88 -2.46
C PHE A 470 -9.52 2.76 -3.22
N GLY A 471 -9.29 3.99 -2.74
CA GLY A 471 -8.55 5.00 -3.50
C GLY A 471 -9.23 5.25 -4.84
N GLU A 472 -8.48 5.10 -5.94
CA GLU A 472 -8.99 5.21 -7.32
C GLU A 472 -9.45 3.88 -7.94
N GLU A 473 -9.38 2.78 -7.18
CA GLU A 473 -9.70 1.44 -7.66
C GLU A 473 -11.16 1.06 -7.37
N ARG A 474 -11.85 0.58 -8.41
CA ARG A 474 -13.18 -0.03 -8.28
C ARG A 474 -13.01 -1.53 -8.01
N LEU A 475 -13.37 -1.96 -6.81
CA LEU A 475 -13.23 -3.35 -6.37
C LEU A 475 -14.40 -4.20 -6.87
N GLY A 476 -15.61 -3.66 -6.82
CA GLY A 476 -16.83 -4.43 -7.02
C GLY A 476 -18.08 -3.66 -6.62
N TYR A 477 -19.09 -4.39 -6.14
CA TYR A 477 -20.28 -3.81 -5.54
C TYR A 477 -20.91 -4.79 -4.54
N LEU A 478 -21.66 -4.23 -3.60
CA LEU A 478 -22.44 -4.92 -2.59
C LEU A 478 -23.91 -4.74 -2.93
N VAL A 479 -24.67 -5.83 -2.92
CA VAL A 479 -26.13 -5.80 -3.10
C VAL A 479 -26.77 -6.21 -1.79
N CYS A 480 -27.57 -5.34 -1.19
CA CYS A 480 -28.29 -5.62 0.05
C CYS A 480 -29.78 -5.43 -0.14
N THR A 481 -30.61 -6.11 0.64
CA THR A 481 -32.03 -5.75 0.75
C THR A 481 -32.20 -4.48 1.58
N ALA A 482 -33.17 -3.64 1.20
CA ALA A 482 -33.45 -2.36 1.84
C ALA A 482 -34.41 -2.51 3.05
N ASP A 483 -34.21 -3.56 3.86
CA ASP A 483 -35.12 -3.90 4.97
C ASP A 483 -34.88 -3.06 6.22
N SER A 484 -33.68 -2.47 6.33
CA SER A 484 -33.31 -1.70 7.51
C SER A 484 -33.92 -0.31 7.46
N GLU A 485 -34.50 0.13 8.58
CA GLU A 485 -35.01 1.51 8.74
C GLU A 485 -33.87 2.54 8.79
N ASP A 486 -32.65 2.09 9.05
CA ASP A 486 -31.49 2.95 9.21
C ASP A 486 -30.74 3.18 7.89
N ARG A 487 -30.93 4.37 7.32
CA ARG A 487 -30.49 4.75 5.97
C ARG A 487 -28.97 4.89 5.84
N GLN A 488 -28.27 5.24 6.92
CA GLN A 488 -26.84 5.56 6.89
C GLN A 488 -25.95 4.30 6.97
N ILE A 489 -26.54 3.12 7.18
CA ILE A 489 -25.76 1.88 7.33
C ILE A 489 -25.10 1.45 6.02
N PHE A 490 -25.74 1.69 4.86
CA PHE A 490 -25.27 1.16 3.59
C PHE A 490 -23.95 1.80 3.17
N GLU A 491 -23.83 3.11 3.35
CA GLU A 491 -22.59 3.83 3.07
C GLU A 491 -21.46 3.42 4.02
N ALA A 492 -21.75 3.37 5.34
CA ALA A 492 -20.77 2.96 6.33
C ALA A 492 -20.29 1.52 6.09
N LEU A 493 -21.22 0.62 5.75
CA LEU A 493 -20.92 -0.76 5.41
C LEU A 493 -20.08 -0.86 4.14
N ARG A 494 -20.44 -0.14 3.07
CA ARG A 494 -19.68 -0.05 1.83
C ARG A 494 -18.22 0.32 2.10
N ASP A 495 -18.00 1.35 2.90
CA ASP A 495 -16.67 1.86 3.25
C ASP A 495 -15.86 0.83 4.05
N GLN A 496 -16.46 0.23 5.09
CA GLN A 496 -15.81 -0.79 5.92
C GLN A 496 -15.46 -2.05 5.10
N VAL A 497 -16.40 -2.53 4.28
CA VAL A 497 -16.22 -3.70 3.42
C VAL A 497 -15.13 -3.45 2.38
N SER A 498 -15.14 -2.28 1.74
CA SER A 498 -14.13 -1.93 0.73
C SER A 498 -12.70 -1.91 1.31
N ARG A 499 -12.53 -1.30 2.49
CA ARG A 499 -11.24 -1.26 3.20
C ARG A 499 -10.78 -2.67 3.60
N ALA A 500 -11.68 -3.49 4.13
CA ALA A 500 -11.36 -4.85 4.54
C ALA A 500 -10.92 -5.73 3.36
N ILE A 501 -11.67 -5.71 2.26
CA ILE A 501 -11.33 -6.48 1.05
C ILE A 501 -9.96 -6.08 0.51
N LYS A 502 -9.70 -4.77 0.41
CA LYS A 502 -8.41 -4.31 -0.08
C LYS A 502 -7.27 -4.72 0.86
N GLY A 503 -7.49 -4.61 2.17
CA GLY A 503 -6.54 -5.08 3.19
C GLY A 503 -6.19 -6.55 3.02
N ALA A 504 -7.17 -7.44 2.84
CA ALA A 504 -6.93 -8.86 2.60
C ALA A 504 -6.22 -9.13 1.27
N GLN A 505 -6.55 -8.41 0.19
CA GLN A 505 -5.85 -8.54 -1.09
C GLN A 505 -4.38 -8.14 -0.98
N LEU A 506 -4.07 -7.04 -0.28
CA LEU A 506 -2.69 -6.59 -0.04
C LEU A 506 -1.92 -7.59 0.82
N MET A 507 -2.52 -8.10 1.89
CA MET A 507 -1.89 -9.12 2.76
C MET A 507 -1.63 -10.43 2.02
N ALA A 508 -2.56 -10.87 1.16
CA ALA A 508 -2.37 -12.05 0.32
C ALA A 508 -1.20 -11.85 -0.65
N ALA A 509 -1.13 -10.69 -1.32
CA ALA A 509 -0.03 -10.36 -2.23
C ALA A 509 1.33 -10.30 -1.51
N GLU A 510 1.39 -9.76 -0.29
CA GLU A 510 2.61 -9.75 0.52
C GLU A 510 3.04 -11.16 0.93
N ARG A 511 2.11 -12.01 1.37
CA ARG A 511 2.41 -13.43 1.70
C ARG A 511 2.92 -14.22 0.50
N ASP A 512 2.33 -14.01 -0.68
CA ASP A 512 2.78 -14.67 -1.91
C ASP A 512 4.17 -14.17 -2.33
N ARG A 513 4.45 -12.88 -2.13
CA ARG A 513 5.77 -12.29 -2.37
C ARG A 513 6.82 -12.81 -1.38
N GLU A 514 6.48 -12.94 -0.11
CA GLU A 514 7.33 -13.53 0.93
C GLU A 514 7.69 -14.98 0.59
N ARG A 515 6.70 -15.83 0.28
CA ARG A 515 6.92 -17.22 -0.13
C ARG A 515 7.81 -17.32 -1.38
N TYR A 516 7.57 -16.46 -2.36
CA TYR A 516 8.41 -16.39 -3.55
C TYR A 516 9.86 -16.03 -3.21
N LEU A 517 10.07 -15.03 -2.34
CA LEU A 517 11.40 -14.62 -1.90
C LEU A 517 12.10 -15.72 -1.09
N GLU A 518 11.40 -16.40 -0.18
CA GLU A 518 11.95 -17.54 0.57
C GLU A 518 12.40 -18.65 -0.38
N GLN A 519 11.62 -18.96 -1.41
CA GLN A 519 11.99 -19.95 -2.42
C GLN A 519 13.23 -19.51 -3.21
N GLN A 520 13.34 -18.23 -3.58
CA GLN A 520 14.53 -17.69 -4.25
C GLN A 520 15.77 -17.74 -3.35
N VAL A 521 15.64 -17.37 -2.07
CA VAL A 521 16.74 -17.44 -1.08
C VAL A 521 17.19 -18.89 -0.92
N ARG A 522 16.27 -19.85 -0.84
CA ARG A 522 16.59 -21.27 -0.72
C ARG A 522 17.39 -21.79 -1.91
N LEU A 523 16.93 -21.48 -3.13
CA LEU A 523 17.61 -21.86 -4.37
C LEU A 523 19.02 -21.26 -4.46
N ARG A 524 19.16 -19.95 -4.20
CA ARG A 524 20.46 -19.27 -4.21
C ARG A 524 21.42 -19.77 -3.13
N THR A 525 20.91 -20.12 -1.95
CA THR A 525 21.74 -20.70 -0.88
C THR A 525 22.28 -22.06 -1.29
N GLN A 526 21.46 -22.89 -1.96
CA GLN A 526 21.88 -24.20 -2.45
C GLN A 526 22.93 -24.08 -3.58
N GLU A 527 22.70 -23.18 -4.54
CA GLU A 527 23.70 -22.86 -5.58
C GLU A 527 25.03 -22.42 -4.95
N LEU A 528 24.97 -21.46 -4.02
CA LEU A 528 26.16 -20.93 -3.36
C LEU A 528 26.91 -21.99 -2.54
N SER A 529 26.19 -22.88 -1.85
CA SER A 529 26.80 -24.00 -1.11
C SER A 529 27.56 -24.92 -2.07
N THR A 530 26.96 -25.24 -3.22
CA THR A 530 27.55 -26.12 -4.23
C THR A 530 28.80 -25.48 -4.84
N THR A 531 28.73 -24.19 -5.19
CA THR A 531 29.90 -23.45 -5.70
C THR A 531 31.01 -23.33 -4.65
N ASN A 532 30.67 -23.13 -3.37
CA ASN A 532 31.66 -23.08 -2.30
C ASN A 532 32.37 -24.42 -2.08
N GLU A 533 31.66 -25.54 -2.19
CA GLU A 533 32.27 -26.88 -2.13
C GLU A 533 33.25 -27.09 -3.29
N GLN A 534 32.84 -26.76 -4.53
CA GLN A 534 33.71 -26.85 -5.71
C GLN A 534 34.97 -25.98 -5.57
N LEU A 535 34.82 -24.75 -5.07
CA LEU A 535 35.95 -23.85 -4.83
C LEU A 535 36.92 -24.42 -3.78
N ARG A 536 36.41 -25.04 -2.71
CA ARG A 536 37.25 -25.67 -1.69
C ARG A 536 38.04 -26.85 -2.25
N GLU A 537 37.41 -27.70 -3.05
CA GLU A 537 38.08 -28.82 -3.71
C GLU A 537 39.20 -28.34 -4.65
N GLU A 538 38.94 -27.29 -5.44
CA GLU A 538 39.93 -26.72 -6.35
C GLU A 538 41.13 -26.09 -5.60
N ILE A 539 40.88 -25.43 -4.47
CA ILE A 539 41.96 -24.88 -3.61
C ILE A 539 42.85 -26.00 -3.06
N GLU A 540 42.28 -27.10 -2.58
CA GLU A 540 43.06 -28.22 -2.06
C GLU A 540 43.81 -28.98 -3.16
N ARG A 541 43.22 -29.11 -4.35
CA ARG A 541 43.90 -29.66 -5.52
C ARG A 541 45.12 -28.83 -5.90
N ARG A 542 44.99 -27.49 -5.95
CA ARG A 542 46.12 -26.58 -6.21
C ARG A 542 47.24 -26.71 -5.19
N ARG A 543 46.91 -26.79 -3.89
CA ARG A 543 47.90 -26.96 -2.81
C ARG A 543 48.65 -28.29 -2.91
N THR A 544 47.99 -29.34 -3.39
CA THR A 544 48.59 -30.67 -3.54
C THR A 544 49.56 -30.67 -4.73
N LEU A 545 49.13 -30.14 -5.88
CA LEU A 545 49.98 -29.99 -7.06
C LEU A 545 51.22 -29.12 -6.78
N GLU A 546 51.09 -28.04 -6.01
CA GLU A 546 52.25 -27.22 -5.62
C GLU A 546 53.28 -27.99 -4.79
N ARG A 547 52.83 -28.90 -3.90
CA ARG A 547 53.74 -29.74 -3.11
C ARG A 547 54.46 -30.76 -3.98
N GLU A 548 53.72 -31.47 -4.83
CA GLU A 548 54.28 -32.46 -5.76
C GLU A 548 55.35 -31.84 -6.68
N LEU A 549 55.10 -30.64 -7.22
CA LEU A 549 56.07 -29.92 -8.05
C LEU A 549 57.38 -29.61 -7.29
N LEU A 550 57.29 -29.26 -6.01
CA LEU A 550 58.47 -28.97 -5.19
C LEU A 550 59.27 -30.24 -4.89
N ASP A 551 58.61 -31.36 -4.67
CA ASP A 551 59.26 -32.65 -4.44
C ASP A 551 59.96 -33.18 -5.69
N ILE A 552 59.27 -33.16 -6.83
CA ILE A 552 59.85 -33.49 -8.14
C ILE A 552 61.10 -32.63 -8.41
N SER A 553 61.01 -31.32 -8.13
CA SER A 553 62.16 -30.43 -8.29
C SER A 553 63.35 -30.81 -7.41
N ASN A 554 63.13 -31.28 -6.17
CA ASN A 554 64.20 -31.69 -5.28
C ASN A 554 64.87 -32.98 -5.75
N ASP A 555 64.09 -33.96 -6.19
CA ASP A 555 64.59 -35.25 -6.67
C ASP A 555 65.46 -35.07 -7.92
N ILE A 556 65.02 -34.21 -8.85
CA ILE A 556 65.80 -33.88 -10.05
C ILE A 556 67.15 -33.24 -9.66
N MET A 557 67.15 -32.27 -8.74
CA MET A 557 68.40 -31.64 -8.29
C MET A 557 69.35 -32.66 -7.66
N ALA A 558 68.83 -33.58 -6.84
CA ALA A 558 69.63 -34.63 -6.21
C ALA A 558 70.19 -35.63 -7.24
N SER A 559 69.42 -35.97 -8.29
CA SER A 559 69.90 -36.83 -9.39
C SER A 559 71.02 -36.16 -10.17
N ILE A 560 70.81 -34.93 -10.66
CA ILE A 560 71.82 -34.20 -11.44
C ILE A 560 73.10 -34.00 -10.62
N GLY A 561 72.97 -33.70 -9.32
CA GLY A 561 74.12 -33.55 -8.44
C GLY A 561 74.97 -34.81 -8.33
N ARG A 562 74.33 -35.99 -8.25
CA ARG A 562 75.03 -37.29 -8.24
C ARG A 562 75.67 -37.60 -9.58
N ASP A 563 74.96 -37.41 -10.70
CA ASP A 563 75.51 -37.70 -12.04
C ASP A 563 76.75 -36.85 -12.35
N ILE A 564 76.74 -35.56 -11.97
CA ILE A 564 77.91 -34.68 -12.13
C ILE A 564 79.07 -35.17 -11.24
N HIS A 565 78.80 -35.62 -10.02
CA HIS A 565 79.83 -36.09 -9.10
C HIS A 565 80.47 -37.40 -9.57
N ASP A 566 79.65 -38.38 -9.96
CA ASP A 566 80.11 -39.74 -10.22
C ASP A 566 80.71 -39.88 -11.61
N ASP A 567 80.11 -39.27 -12.64
CA ASP A 567 80.61 -39.39 -14.00
C ASP A 567 81.55 -38.23 -14.34
N LEU A 568 81.06 -37.00 -14.28
CA LEU A 568 81.79 -35.86 -14.86
C LEU A 568 83.04 -35.52 -14.04
N CYS A 569 82.93 -35.44 -12.71
CA CYS A 569 84.07 -35.09 -11.85
C CYS A 569 85.15 -36.18 -11.86
N GLN A 570 84.76 -37.46 -11.78
CA GLN A 570 85.72 -38.57 -11.77
C GLN A 570 86.46 -38.70 -13.11
N ASN A 571 85.75 -38.56 -14.24
CA ASN A 571 86.35 -38.63 -15.56
C ASN A 571 87.35 -37.50 -15.80
N ILE A 572 87.00 -36.26 -15.46
CA ILE A 572 87.90 -35.11 -15.62
C ILE A 572 89.10 -35.22 -14.68
N ALA A 573 88.91 -35.67 -13.43
CA ALA A 573 90.01 -35.93 -12.50
C ALA A 573 90.97 -37.02 -13.03
N GLY A 574 90.43 -38.08 -13.63
CA GLY A 574 91.18 -39.15 -14.29
C GLY A 574 92.03 -38.63 -15.46
N ILE A 575 91.45 -37.80 -16.33
CA ILE A 575 92.18 -37.12 -17.43
C ILE A 575 93.32 -36.27 -16.86
N GLY A 576 93.07 -35.53 -15.77
CA GLY A 576 94.09 -34.72 -15.10
C GLY A 576 95.26 -35.55 -14.57
N LEU A 577 95.00 -36.70 -13.93
CA LEU A 577 96.04 -37.62 -13.45
C LEU A 577 96.87 -38.24 -14.59
N MET A 578 96.21 -38.64 -15.68
CA MET A 578 96.91 -39.18 -16.86
C MET A 578 97.83 -38.13 -17.49
N ALA A 579 97.35 -36.89 -17.63
CA ALA A 579 98.15 -35.77 -18.14
C ALA A 579 99.34 -35.43 -17.22
N ALA A 580 99.15 -35.43 -15.89
CA ALA A 580 100.23 -35.22 -14.92
C ALA A 580 101.27 -36.34 -14.96
N LYS A 581 100.84 -37.61 -15.11
CA LYS A 581 101.75 -38.76 -15.27
C LYS A 581 102.54 -38.68 -16.58
N LEU A 582 101.89 -38.22 -17.65
CA LEU A 582 102.53 -38.00 -18.95
C LEU A 582 103.59 -36.89 -18.84
N GLU A 583 103.25 -35.75 -18.22
CA GLU A 583 104.20 -34.67 -17.92
C GLU A 583 105.43 -35.21 -17.16
N GLY A 584 105.22 -35.91 -16.03
CA GLY A 584 106.31 -36.41 -15.21
C GLY A 584 107.16 -37.49 -15.89
N SER A 585 106.63 -38.20 -16.89
CA SER A 585 107.40 -39.13 -17.71
C SER A 585 108.22 -38.40 -18.77
N LEU A 586 107.65 -37.38 -19.43
CA LEU A 586 108.32 -36.57 -20.44
C LEU A 586 109.47 -35.73 -19.84
N ARG A 587 109.32 -35.17 -18.63
CA ARG A 587 110.39 -34.43 -17.94
C ARG A 587 111.59 -35.31 -17.55
N ARG A 588 111.37 -36.61 -17.28
CA ARG A 588 112.44 -37.54 -16.86
C ARG A 588 113.36 -37.98 -17.99
N GLN A 589 112.91 -37.92 -19.25
CA GLN A 589 113.66 -38.47 -20.39
C GLN A 589 114.68 -37.51 -21.03
N SER A 590 114.79 -36.23 -20.61
CA SER A 590 115.82 -35.25 -21.00
C SER A 590 116.32 -35.33 -22.47
N CYS A 591 115.41 -35.31 -23.44
CA CYS A 591 115.69 -35.18 -24.87
C CYS A 591 115.33 -33.76 -25.40
N PRO A 592 116.13 -33.14 -26.29
CA PRO A 592 115.77 -31.85 -26.90
C PRO A 592 114.48 -31.98 -27.74
N GLY A 593 113.48 -31.13 -27.47
CA GLY A 593 112.18 -31.11 -28.18
C GLY A 593 110.96 -31.59 -27.36
N MET A 594 111.18 -32.34 -26.28
CA MET A 594 110.10 -32.86 -25.42
C MET A 594 109.55 -31.84 -24.40
N GLU A 595 110.22 -30.70 -24.23
CA GLU A 595 109.85 -29.66 -23.26
C GLU A 595 108.51 -28.99 -23.58
N HIS A 596 108.21 -28.76 -24.87
CA HIS A 596 106.91 -28.23 -25.29
C HIS A 596 105.77 -29.23 -25.02
N ALA A 597 105.98 -30.52 -25.30
CA ALA A 597 104.98 -31.56 -25.02
C ALA A 597 104.75 -31.76 -23.52
N ALA A 598 105.80 -31.70 -22.71
CA ALA A 598 105.68 -31.73 -21.25
C ALA A 598 104.90 -30.52 -20.73
N LYS A 599 105.14 -29.32 -21.28
CA LYS A 599 104.39 -28.10 -20.94
C LYS A 599 102.91 -28.21 -21.31
N SER A 600 102.58 -28.70 -22.51
CA SER A 600 101.17 -28.92 -22.89
C SER A 600 100.49 -30.00 -22.03
N ALA A 601 101.18 -31.06 -21.64
CA ALA A 601 100.67 -32.05 -20.70
C ALA A 601 100.40 -31.44 -19.30
N ALA A 602 101.29 -30.56 -18.83
CA ALA A 602 101.10 -29.82 -17.58
C ALA A 602 99.89 -28.86 -17.65
N GLU A 603 99.71 -28.18 -18.78
CA GLU A 603 98.56 -27.30 -19.03
C GLU A 603 97.24 -28.09 -19.06
N ILE A 604 97.22 -29.26 -19.70
CA ILE A 604 96.04 -30.16 -19.71
C ILE A 604 95.75 -30.68 -18.30
N ALA A 605 96.77 -31.10 -17.54
CA ALA A 605 96.60 -31.56 -16.16
C ALA A 605 96.02 -30.45 -15.27
N THR A 606 96.52 -29.23 -15.43
CA THR A 606 96.06 -28.05 -14.68
C THR A 606 94.64 -27.66 -15.08
N ALA A 607 94.33 -27.64 -16.38
CA ALA A 607 92.99 -27.34 -16.89
C ALA A 607 91.97 -28.39 -16.43
N ALA A 608 92.28 -29.68 -16.56
CA ALA A 608 91.42 -30.76 -16.10
C ALA A 608 91.21 -30.70 -14.57
N SER A 609 92.26 -30.50 -13.78
CA SER A 609 92.12 -30.35 -12.32
C SER A 609 91.24 -29.15 -11.92
N ARG A 610 91.37 -28.02 -12.64
CA ARG A 610 90.52 -26.85 -12.44
C ARG A 610 89.07 -27.13 -12.81
N THR A 611 88.81 -27.76 -13.95
CA THR A 611 87.45 -28.10 -14.41
C THR A 611 86.80 -29.15 -13.51
N ALA A 612 87.54 -30.16 -13.04
CA ALA A 612 87.06 -31.13 -12.06
C ALA A 612 86.68 -30.45 -10.73
N SER A 613 87.50 -29.49 -10.29
CA SER A 613 87.21 -28.71 -9.08
C SER A 613 85.96 -27.83 -9.23
N GLN A 614 85.75 -27.24 -10.42
CA GLN A 614 84.55 -26.46 -10.73
C GLN A 614 83.30 -27.34 -10.81
N ALA A 615 83.37 -28.47 -11.53
CA ALA A 615 82.28 -29.45 -11.62
C ALA A 615 81.91 -29.99 -10.23
N LYS A 616 82.90 -30.28 -9.38
CA LYS A 616 82.69 -30.70 -7.98
C LYS A 616 82.00 -29.61 -7.16
N GLY A 617 82.33 -28.34 -7.41
CA GLY A 617 81.63 -27.20 -6.82
C GLY A 617 80.14 -27.13 -7.21
N ILE A 618 79.81 -27.43 -8.47
CA ILE A 618 78.43 -27.46 -8.97
C ILE A 618 77.67 -28.66 -8.40
N ALA A 619 78.27 -29.86 -8.42
CA ALA A 619 77.70 -31.07 -7.85
C ALA A 619 77.34 -30.88 -6.37
N ARG A 620 78.24 -30.31 -5.57
CA ARG A 620 78.00 -29.97 -4.15
C ARG A 620 76.88 -28.94 -3.96
N GLY A 621 76.72 -28.05 -4.92
CA GLY A 621 75.59 -27.11 -4.98
C GLY A 621 74.24 -27.83 -5.14
N LEU A 622 74.22 -28.91 -5.93
CA LEU A 622 73.02 -29.67 -6.26
C LEU A 622 72.75 -30.86 -5.34
N TYR A 623 73.78 -31.44 -4.70
CA TYR A 623 73.70 -32.57 -3.77
C TYR A 623 74.84 -32.52 -2.72
N PRO A 624 74.55 -32.47 -1.40
CA PRO A 624 75.58 -32.29 -0.38
C PRO A 624 76.08 -33.62 0.18
N ALA A 625 76.94 -34.33 -0.55
CA ALA A 625 77.47 -35.62 -0.13
C ALA A 625 78.20 -35.58 1.24
N GLU A 626 78.83 -34.46 1.59
CA GLU A 626 79.53 -34.30 2.87
C GLU A 626 78.59 -34.22 4.08
N LEU A 627 77.33 -33.83 3.86
CA LEU A 627 76.30 -33.83 4.91
C LEU A 627 75.98 -35.25 5.38
N GLU A 628 75.84 -36.19 4.46
CA GLU A 628 75.59 -37.61 4.79
C GLU A 628 76.81 -38.26 5.46
N ALA A 629 78.02 -37.92 5.02
CA ALA A 629 79.24 -38.56 5.50
C ALA A 629 79.75 -38.01 6.85
N LYS A 630 79.60 -36.70 7.12
CA LYS A 630 80.25 -36.01 8.27
C LYS A 630 79.30 -35.16 9.12
N GLY A 631 78.02 -35.07 8.74
CA GLY A 631 76.99 -34.33 9.48
C GLY A 631 76.98 -32.82 9.21
N LEU A 632 75.93 -32.15 9.74
CA LEU A 632 75.58 -30.76 9.42
C LEU A 632 76.70 -29.75 9.72
N VAL A 633 77.36 -29.88 10.87
CA VAL A 633 78.41 -28.93 11.28
C VAL A 633 79.58 -28.95 10.31
N ALA A 634 80.06 -30.15 9.96
CA ALA A 634 81.17 -30.31 9.02
C ALA A 634 80.79 -29.80 7.62
N ALA A 635 79.57 -30.11 7.16
CA ALA A 635 79.08 -29.64 5.87
C ALA A 635 78.97 -28.10 5.80
N VAL A 636 78.47 -27.45 6.86
CA VAL A 636 78.40 -25.97 6.92
C VAL A 636 79.79 -25.35 7.03
N GLN A 637 80.70 -25.94 7.80
CA GLN A 637 82.10 -25.47 7.86
C GLN A 637 82.75 -25.47 6.47
N GLU A 638 82.57 -26.53 5.70
CA GLU A 638 83.09 -26.62 4.34
C GLU A 638 82.39 -25.64 3.38
N LEU A 639 81.07 -25.49 3.51
CA LEU A 639 80.30 -24.52 2.73
C LEU A 639 80.78 -23.08 2.97
N VAL A 640 80.99 -22.69 4.24
CA VAL A 640 81.51 -21.36 4.61
C VAL A 640 82.94 -21.19 4.13
N GLN A 641 83.80 -22.20 4.30
CA GLN A 641 85.19 -22.14 3.82
C GLN A 641 85.25 -21.97 2.29
N SER A 642 84.35 -22.64 1.56
CA SER A 642 84.21 -22.52 0.10
C SER A 642 83.61 -21.18 -0.35
N ALA A 643 82.83 -20.52 0.51
CA ALA A 643 82.32 -19.17 0.26
C ALA A 643 83.41 -18.12 0.51
N ARG A 644 84.22 -18.28 1.57
CA ARG A 644 85.34 -17.38 1.90
C ARG A 644 86.36 -17.23 0.78
N SER A 645 86.64 -18.31 0.05
CA SER A 645 87.60 -18.26 -1.07
C SER A 645 87.11 -17.48 -2.28
N ARG A 646 85.80 -17.21 -2.38
CA ARG A 646 85.15 -16.55 -3.53
C ARG A 646 84.59 -15.17 -3.22
N TYR A 647 84.64 -14.74 -1.96
CA TYR A 647 84.01 -13.53 -1.49
C TYR A 647 85.04 -12.51 -1.00
N ASN A 648 84.90 -11.25 -1.42
CA ASN A 648 85.84 -10.18 -1.07
C ASN A 648 85.60 -9.55 0.31
N GLY A 649 84.59 -10.01 1.06
CA GLY A 649 84.28 -9.56 2.43
C GLY A 649 84.58 -10.62 3.50
N THR A 650 84.22 -10.34 4.75
CA THR A 650 84.44 -11.26 5.88
C THR A 650 83.24 -12.19 6.04
N ILE A 651 83.49 -13.51 6.17
CA ILE A 651 82.45 -14.48 6.56
C ILE A 651 82.82 -15.09 7.91
N ALA A 652 82.05 -14.79 8.95
CA ALA A 652 82.19 -15.36 10.28
C ALA A 652 81.32 -16.62 10.43
N LEU A 653 81.82 -17.62 11.17
CA LEU A 653 81.08 -18.84 11.50
C LEU A 653 81.05 -19.01 13.01
N GLU A 654 79.85 -19.03 13.57
CA GLU A 654 79.61 -19.19 15.00
C GLU A 654 78.88 -20.51 15.24
N ILE A 655 79.43 -21.38 16.09
CA ILE A 655 78.83 -22.68 16.39
C ILE A 655 78.78 -22.85 17.91
N SER A 656 77.61 -23.16 18.46
CA SER A 656 77.48 -23.48 19.89
C SER A 656 78.31 -24.72 20.26
N PRO A 657 79.02 -24.73 21.40
CA PRO A 657 79.74 -25.91 21.87
C PRO A 657 78.80 -27.12 22.00
N GLY A 658 79.14 -28.23 21.33
CA GLY A 658 78.34 -29.46 21.36
C GLY A 658 77.08 -29.44 20.49
N PHE A 659 76.99 -28.57 19.48
CA PHE A 659 75.89 -28.60 18.51
C PHE A 659 75.76 -29.99 17.85
N THR A 660 74.60 -30.62 18.00
CA THR A 660 74.28 -31.91 17.35
C THR A 660 72.83 -31.94 16.88
N LEU A 661 72.60 -32.44 15.67
CA LEU A 661 71.28 -32.72 15.13
C LEU A 661 71.31 -34.13 14.51
N LYS A 662 70.54 -35.06 15.07
CA LYS A 662 70.58 -36.48 14.67
C LYS A 662 69.68 -36.80 13.48
N ASN A 663 68.63 -36.03 13.26
CA ASN A 663 67.68 -36.27 12.18
C ASN A 663 68.29 -35.79 10.84
N SER A 664 68.58 -36.73 9.95
CA SER A 664 69.22 -36.49 8.65
C SER A 664 68.38 -35.61 7.72
N GLU A 665 67.05 -35.74 7.76
CA GLU A 665 66.12 -34.94 6.96
C GLU A 665 66.10 -33.48 7.43
N LYS A 666 65.99 -33.26 8.76
CA LYS A 666 66.12 -31.92 9.35
C LYS A 666 67.47 -31.30 9.01
N ALA A 667 68.55 -32.07 9.10
CA ALA A 667 69.90 -31.62 8.77
C ALA A 667 70.01 -31.18 7.29
N LEU A 668 69.41 -31.93 6.36
CA LEU A 668 69.40 -31.59 4.94
C LEU A 668 68.65 -30.30 4.65
N HIS A 669 67.43 -30.14 5.16
CA HIS A 669 66.66 -28.91 4.92
C HIS A 669 67.31 -27.69 5.56
N LEU A 670 67.86 -27.80 6.78
CA LEU A 670 68.61 -26.69 7.40
C LEU A 670 69.89 -26.35 6.64
N TYR A 671 70.66 -27.36 6.20
CA TYR A 671 71.83 -27.14 5.35
C TYR A 671 71.47 -26.35 4.09
N ARG A 672 70.36 -26.71 3.44
CA ARG A 672 69.89 -26.06 2.22
C ARG A 672 69.37 -24.64 2.47
N ILE A 673 68.72 -24.41 3.61
CA ILE A 673 68.33 -23.06 4.04
C ILE A 673 69.58 -22.18 4.22
N ILE A 674 70.62 -22.70 4.88
CA ILE A 674 71.90 -21.99 5.04
C ILE A 674 72.56 -21.76 3.68
N GLN A 675 72.60 -22.77 2.81
CA GLN A 675 73.20 -22.69 1.48
C GLN A 675 72.55 -21.61 0.62
N GLU A 676 71.22 -21.60 0.55
CA GLU A 676 70.46 -20.61 -0.21
C GLU A 676 70.62 -19.21 0.39
N ALA A 677 70.50 -19.07 1.71
CA ALA A 677 70.64 -17.78 2.38
C ALA A 677 72.06 -17.22 2.25
N LEU A 678 73.10 -18.06 2.41
CA LEU A 678 74.50 -17.68 2.24
C LEU A 678 74.83 -17.32 0.80
N ASN A 679 74.33 -18.07 -0.17
CA ASN A 679 74.53 -17.74 -1.58
C ASN A 679 73.88 -16.39 -1.92
N ASN A 680 72.65 -16.16 -1.44
CA ASN A 680 71.97 -14.88 -1.63
C ASN A 680 72.74 -13.73 -1.00
N ALA A 681 73.28 -13.91 0.21
CA ALA A 681 74.12 -12.90 0.86
C ALA A 681 75.42 -12.63 0.08
N VAL A 682 76.12 -13.68 -0.38
CA VAL A 682 77.38 -13.55 -1.13
C VAL A 682 77.19 -12.88 -2.49
N VAL A 683 76.12 -13.23 -3.22
CA VAL A 683 75.89 -12.76 -4.60
C VAL A 683 75.20 -11.39 -4.62
N HIS A 684 74.23 -11.16 -3.74
CA HIS A 684 73.31 -10.02 -3.85
C HIS A 684 73.50 -8.94 -2.78
N ALA A 685 73.97 -9.27 -1.57
CA ALA A 685 73.92 -8.32 -0.47
C ALA A 685 74.97 -7.20 -0.53
N LYS A 686 76.08 -7.35 -1.29
CA LYS A 686 77.23 -6.42 -1.25
C LYS A 686 77.72 -6.12 0.19
N ALA A 687 77.58 -7.09 1.09
CA ALA A 687 77.95 -6.94 2.50
C ALA A 687 79.48 -6.82 2.68
N SER A 688 79.90 -6.27 3.82
CA SER A 688 81.30 -6.35 4.27
C SER A 688 81.51 -7.49 5.27
N LEU A 689 80.43 -7.93 5.92
CA LEU A 689 80.39 -9.02 6.89
C LEU A 689 79.14 -9.88 6.68
N ILE A 690 79.33 -11.19 6.61
CA ILE A 690 78.28 -12.21 6.68
C ILE A 690 78.57 -13.11 7.89
N VAL A 691 77.58 -13.35 8.74
CA VAL A 691 77.65 -14.22 9.91
C VAL A 691 76.74 -15.42 9.70
N VAL A 692 77.32 -16.61 9.71
CA VAL A 692 76.59 -17.87 9.73
C VAL A 692 76.63 -18.43 11.15
N SER A 693 75.48 -18.64 11.78
CA SER A 693 75.39 -19.11 13.16
C SER A 693 74.62 -20.43 13.25
N LEU A 694 75.20 -21.41 13.94
CA LEU A 694 74.56 -22.68 14.33
C LEU A 694 74.44 -22.67 15.85
N LEU A 695 73.27 -22.26 16.33
CA LEU A 695 72.98 -22.12 17.75
C LEU A 695 72.10 -23.27 18.22
N SER A 696 72.29 -23.69 19.47
CA SER A 696 71.46 -24.73 20.04
C SER A 696 71.18 -24.49 21.51
N ASP A 697 69.91 -24.63 21.90
CA ASP A 697 69.45 -24.59 23.28
C ASP A 697 69.04 -26.01 23.76
N ARG A 698 68.35 -26.15 24.90
CA ARG A 698 67.98 -27.48 25.42
C ARG A 698 66.95 -28.21 24.55
N GLU A 699 66.12 -27.50 23.80
CA GLU A 699 64.92 -28.04 23.13
C GLU A 699 64.98 -27.88 21.60
N SER A 700 65.79 -26.96 21.08
CA SER A 700 65.81 -26.58 19.68
C SER A 700 67.22 -26.27 19.16
N VAL A 701 67.34 -26.32 17.84
CA VAL A 701 68.48 -25.78 17.09
C VAL A 701 68.00 -24.63 16.21
N GLU A 702 68.81 -23.59 16.12
CA GLU A 702 68.57 -22.44 15.25
C GLU A 702 69.78 -22.25 14.34
N VAL A 703 69.50 -22.13 13.05
CA VAL A 703 70.51 -21.77 12.05
C VAL A 703 70.17 -20.41 11.49
N SER A 704 71.16 -19.55 11.34
CA SER A 704 70.97 -18.22 10.76
C SER A 704 72.09 -17.81 9.83
N VAL A 705 71.74 -17.04 8.82
CA VAL A 705 72.67 -16.30 7.97
C VAL A 705 72.27 -14.84 8.03
N ALA A 706 73.16 -14.00 8.53
CA ALA A 706 72.96 -12.56 8.64
C ALA A 706 74.06 -11.81 7.88
N ASP A 707 73.69 -10.82 7.09
CA ASP A 707 74.64 -9.94 6.41
C ASP A 707 74.41 -8.48 6.82
N ASN A 708 75.43 -7.63 6.68
CA ASN A 708 75.34 -6.19 6.92
C ASN A 708 75.24 -5.36 5.62
N GLY A 709 74.77 -5.98 4.54
CA GLY A 709 74.74 -5.41 3.21
C GLY A 709 73.47 -4.62 2.90
N ILE A 710 73.03 -4.70 1.66
CA ILE A 710 71.81 -4.06 1.17
C ILE A 710 70.64 -5.02 1.38
N GLY A 711 69.66 -4.62 2.18
CA GLY A 711 68.41 -5.34 2.34
C GLY A 711 67.50 -5.20 1.10
N PHE A 712 66.42 -5.96 1.06
CA PHE A 712 65.37 -5.90 0.04
C PHE A 712 63.97 -5.71 0.65
N ASP A 713 63.05 -5.17 -0.15
CA ASP A 713 61.65 -4.96 0.22
C ASP A 713 60.87 -6.30 0.20
N LEU A 714 60.50 -6.78 1.39
CA LEU A 714 59.75 -8.03 1.58
C LEU A 714 58.37 -8.03 0.93
N GLN A 715 57.71 -6.86 0.76
CA GLN A 715 56.37 -6.77 0.16
C GLN A 715 56.42 -6.86 -1.37
N LYS A 716 57.46 -6.33 -2.01
CA LYS A 716 57.63 -6.40 -3.48
C LYS A 716 58.05 -7.79 -3.98
N VAL A 717 58.83 -8.54 -3.19
CA VAL A 717 59.38 -9.85 -3.60
C VAL A 717 58.41 -11.01 -3.32
N GLN A 718 57.41 -10.82 -2.46
CA GLN A 718 56.42 -11.84 -2.09
C GLN A 718 55.59 -12.39 -3.26
N MET A 719 55.45 -11.64 -4.35
CA MET A 719 54.59 -12.03 -5.48
C MET A 719 55.21 -13.08 -6.42
N ASN A 720 56.54 -13.24 -6.53
CA ASN A 720 57.15 -14.11 -7.55
C ASN A 720 58.52 -14.75 -7.20
N GLY A 721 59.10 -14.53 -6.02
CA GLY A 721 60.43 -15.05 -5.68
C GLY A 721 60.42 -16.56 -5.36
N LEU A 722 60.82 -17.42 -6.31
CA LEU A 722 60.95 -18.87 -6.13
C LEU A 722 61.80 -19.24 -4.90
N GLY A 723 62.88 -18.50 -4.62
CA GLY A 723 63.76 -18.72 -3.46
C GLY A 723 63.06 -18.60 -2.10
N LEU A 724 62.19 -17.60 -1.91
CA LEU A 724 61.44 -17.44 -0.65
C LEU A 724 60.39 -18.54 -0.45
N ARG A 725 59.75 -18.99 -1.53
CA ARG A 725 58.81 -20.13 -1.51
C ARG A 725 59.53 -21.42 -1.13
N ILE A 726 60.72 -21.64 -1.68
CA ILE A 726 61.58 -22.79 -1.36
C ILE A 726 62.03 -22.75 0.10
N LEU A 727 62.46 -21.60 0.63
CA LEU A 727 62.86 -21.48 2.05
C LEU A 727 61.70 -21.79 3.00
N LYS A 728 60.51 -21.23 2.72
CA LYS A 728 59.29 -21.52 3.50
C LYS A 728 58.91 -22.99 3.42
N TYR A 729 58.94 -23.59 2.23
CA TYR A 729 58.67 -25.00 2.03
C TYR A 729 59.62 -25.87 2.88
N ARG A 730 60.93 -25.67 2.74
CA ARG A 730 61.96 -26.42 3.47
C ARG A 730 61.79 -26.32 4.98
N SER A 731 61.45 -25.13 5.50
CA SER A 731 61.14 -24.95 6.92
C SER A 731 59.87 -25.70 7.33
N SER A 732 58.82 -25.65 6.52
CA SER A 732 57.54 -26.31 6.83
C SER A 732 57.64 -27.84 6.85
N VAL A 733 58.41 -28.44 5.93
CA VAL A 733 58.63 -29.90 5.87
C VAL A 733 59.23 -30.42 7.18
N ILE A 734 60.14 -29.65 7.78
CA ILE A 734 60.82 -30.04 9.02
C ILE A 734 60.11 -29.54 10.30
N GLY A 735 58.94 -28.92 10.17
CA GLY A 735 58.23 -28.28 11.29
C GLY A 735 59.01 -27.12 11.93
N GLY A 736 59.89 -26.45 11.17
CA GLY A 736 60.70 -25.34 11.63
C GLY A 736 60.01 -23.97 11.50
N GLU A 737 60.37 -23.04 12.37
CA GLU A 737 59.97 -21.64 12.35
C GLU A 737 61.01 -20.81 11.57
N LEU A 738 60.66 -20.40 10.35
CA LEU A 738 61.49 -19.51 9.51
C LEU A 738 61.17 -18.03 9.78
N LYS A 739 62.19 -17.24 10.07
CA LYS A 739 62.12 -15.78 10.18
C LYS A 739 63.06 -15.14 9.17
N ILE A 740 62.54 -14.20 8.39
CA ILE A 740 63.31 -13.40 7.44
C ILE A 740 63.11 -11.93 7.83
N ARG A 741 64.21 -11.25 8.11
CA ARG A 741 64.24 -9.82 8.41
C ARG A 741 65.17 -9.16 7.39
N SER A 742 64.67 -8.15 6.69
CA SER A 742 65.42 -7.49 5.62
C SER A 742 65.13 -6.00 5.68
N LEU A 743 66.10 -5.22 6.17
CA LEU A 743 66.04 -3.77 6.38
C LEU A 743 67.46 -3.21 6.34
N GLU A 744 67.68 -2.01 5.78
CA GLU A 744 69.01 -1.42 5.76
C GLU A 744 69.54 -1.13 7.18
N PRO A 745 70.75 -1.59 7.55
CA PRO A 745 71.66 -2.42 6.78
C PRO A 745 71.39 -3.93 6.94
N GLY A 746 71.23 -4.63 5.81
CA GLY A 746 71.37 -6.08 5.71
C GLY A 746 70.10 -6.94 5.67
N CYS A 747 70.31 -8.25 5.63
CA CYS A 747 69.28 -9.27 5.73
C CYS A 747 69.69 -10.35 6.74
N CYS A 748 68.72 -10.89 7.46
CA CYS A 748 68.88 -12.05 8.33
C CYS A 748 67.80 -13.08 8.02
N VAL A 749 68.23 -14.28 7.66
CA VAL A 749 67.39 -15.46 7.51
C VAL A 749 67.73 -16.41 8.64
N SER A 750 66.76 -16.74 9.49
CA SER A 750 66.90 -17.71 10.56
C SER A 750 65.83 -18.79 10.51
N CYS A 751 66.18 -20.02 10.83
CA CYS A 751 65.26 -21.15 10.93
C CYS A 751 65.51 -21.89 12.23
N ARG A 752 64.46 -22.03 13.05
CA ARG A 752 64.50 -22.75 14.33
C ARG A 752 63.69 -24.03 14.23
N VAL A 753 64.23 -25.17 14.64
CA VAL A 753 63.54 -26.46 14.66
C VAL A 753 63.83 -27.20 15.95
N ALA A 754 62.87 -27.98 16.45
CA ALA A 754 63.07 -28.85 17.61
C ALA A 754 64.20 -29.87 17.34
N ARG A 755 65.02 -30.15 18.35
CA ARG A 755 66.19 -31.05 18.28
C ARG A 755 65.87 -32.47 17.80
#